data_AF-U3CIC2-F1
#
_entry.id   AF-U3CIC2-F1
#
_cell.length_a   1.000
_cell.length_b   1.000
_cell.length_c   1.000
_cell.angle_alpha   90.00
_cell.angle_beta   90.00
_cell.angle_gamma   90.00
#
_symmetry.space_group_name_H-M   'P 1'
#
loop_
_entity.id
_entity.type
_entity.pdbx_description
1 polymer ?
#
loop_
_entity_poly.entity_id
_entity_poly.type
_entity_poly.pdbx_seq_one_letter_code
_entity_poly.pdbx_strand_id
1 'polypeptide(L)'
;NAIEGVSGVTSENIADYIAALQAGTYADPANPTAEEIQAIINRVNTNQTLLSSDVDLDLDGLTEEQEALLGTSDGNSDSHSQHLDGEHGENGVIDAHEDLDGDGLNNLSELTCELDPLQNSDEDSNFISLLDMVNNDPNGDWDYDGISNQREMELGTNPVSANERDTNGNSIPDILEVILLHDGGNHTVTLTDDTDGDGLNDIYEVMKGFDFENSDNPTINGTADDDGNGLTLAQEELLSTLEEDADGDDISNKDEVLAGSDPTISDNISLWVSNKLRDNDNVVSFILHAPGVQTGDRNILWTLPEGLNLSSEIQLTGNTLSIANTIYPAGRYTGQVEVTKYIGAAIVNLSTDYEVLVKDSGEIIIDVDHDGIDDAVDSIIESPCISTQILTDDSHAIIVEEGVHPKVADYAQSVDSSSAVVPMENFMEFYDVSSPDGEVHHEVYDMQLQLNGSKDDVQTVLPMSEPIGNNATLYSMSGGDQWSDESYQAQSGQTQPVMSSGWLDGKEGTCPSSKEQDKFTAGLNAGDHCVLLNAVDGGAFDRDGEVNGEIHLSVTVTEPLSSPVEFVEVGRSAGGSAGWLSIIGLLGLLLRRVLPSMLLLPLLQVSTVNAQAQPYVGAAVGGSYLSPDSNELGFKVTEHSDFAYQLFVGLEEGAFTVEGYYTEMGEATVRMTSGTEAGIKYRNFGVEGQYHYPLNEEFKVYLSSGLNFVKGSSDDVDVKEKHHSSVSIGAGVRWDFMPSWFVRLQLQSYSRDDQVLLLRLSKHL
;
A
#
# COMPACT_ATOMS: atom_id res chain seq x y z
N ASN A 1 -6.01 50.43 9.13
CA ASN A 1 -5.07 51.11 8.20
C ASN A 1 -4.55 52.49 8.64
N ALA A 2 -5.33 53.36 9.33
CA ALA A 2 -4.80 54.67 9.76
C ALA A 2 -4.02 54.64 11.09
N ILE A 3 -4.04 53.50 11.80
CA ILE A 3 -3.30 53.25 13.04
C ILE A 3 -1.87 52.83 12.65
N GLU A 4 -0.86 53.46 13.26
CA GLU A 4 0.55 53.14 13.01
C GLU A 4 0.84 51.70 13.47
N GLY A 5 1.39 50.87 12.57
CA GLY A 5 1.61 49.44 12.81
C GLY A 5 0.47 48.51 12.37
N VAL A 6 -0.66 49.06 11.88
CA VAL A 6 -1.82 48.27 11.41
C VAL A 6 -2.11 48.52 9.92
N SER A 7 -2.06 47.46 9.12
CA SER A 7 -2.20 47.43 7.67
C SER A 7 -2.93 46.16 7.20
N GLY A 8 -3.37 46.13 5.95
CA GLY A 8 -4.00 44.94 5.35
C GLY A 8 -5.53 44.92 5.42
N VAL A 9 -6.20 45.90 6.02
CA VAL A 9 -7.68 45.99 6.01
C VAL A 9 -8.14 46.33 4.59
N THR A 10 -8.95 45.47 3.97
CA THR A 10 -9.59 45.72 2.68
C THR A 10 -10.97 46.36 2.86
N SER A 11 -11.54 46.93 1.80
CA SER A 11 -12.90 47.50 1.86
C SER A 11 -14.01 46.45 1.65
N GLU A 12 -13.65 45.24 1.26
CA GLU A 12 -14.57 44.14 0.97
C GLU A 12 -15.00 43.45 2.27
N ASN A 13 -14.10 43.27 3.24
CA ASN A 13 -14.34 42.45 4.44
C ASN A 13 -14.57 43.31 5.71
N ILE A 14 -15.18 44.49 5.53
CA ILE A 14 -15.32 45.48 6.62
C ILE A 14 -16.16 44.95 7.78
N ALA A 15 -17.18 44.14 7.49
CA ALA A 15 -18.02 43.54 8.53
C ALA A 15 -17.20 42.59 9.41
N ASP A 16 -16.36 41.77 8.80
CA ASP A 16 -15.57 40.72 9.45
C ASP A 16 -14.46 41.32 10.30
N TYR A 17 -13.77 42.36 9.80
CA TYR A 17 -12.82 43.10 10.64
C TYR A 17 -13.51 43.78 11.82
N ILE A 18 -14.75 44.28 11.66
CA ILE A 18 -15.49 44.91 12.76
C ILE A 18 -15.87 43.88 13.82
N ALA A 19 -16.40 42.72 13.40
CA ALA A 19 -16.76 41.63 14.29
C ALA A 19 -15.52 41.08 15.02
N ALA A 20 -14.47 40.75 14.29
CA ALA A 20 -13.23 40.21 14.85
C ALA A 20 -12.51 41.19 15.80
N LEU A 21 -12.56 42.51 15.51
CA LEU A 21 -12.01 43.51 16.44
C LEU A 21 -12.86 43.71 17.70
N GLN A 22 -14.17 43.43 17.63
CA GLN A 22 -15.08 43.50 18.78
C GLN A 22 -15.00 42.25 19.66
N ALA A 23 -14.83 41.07 19.04
CA ALA A 23 -14.67 39.79 19.71
C ALA A 23 -13.23 39.53 20.18
N GLY A 24 -12.25 40.25 19.61
CA GLY A 24 -10.83 40.02 19.91
C GLY A 24 -10.48 40.13 21.39
N THR A 25 -9.71 39.16 21.87
CA THR A 25 -9.15 39.16 23.22
C THR A 25 -7.88 40.01 23.26
N TYR A 26 -7.87 41.03 24.13
CA TYR A 26 -6.75 41.95 24.29
C TYR A 26 -6.21 41.88 25.72
N ALA A 27 -4.91 42.05 25.89
CA ALA A 27 -4.30 42.12 27.21
C ALA A 27 -4.83 43.32 28.05
N ASP A 28 -5.19 44.43 27.38
CA ASP A 28 -6.01 45.53 27.93
C ASP A 28 -7.11 45.92 26.93
N PRO A 29 -8.36 45.46 27.12
CA PRO A 29 -9.47 45.75 26.22
C PRO A 29 -9.80 47.25 26.09
N ALA A 30 -9.38 48.07 27.04
CA ALA A 30 -9.56 49.52 26.97
C ALA A 30 -8.48 50.22 26.12
N ASN A 31 -7.33 49.58 25.89
CA ASN A 31 -6.20 50.12 25.13
C ASN A 31 -5.45 49.01 24.34
N PRO A 32 -6.08 48.39 23.34
CA PRO A 32 -5.45 47.36 22.53
C PRO A 32 -4.20 47.90 21.80
N THR A 33 -3.13 47.11 21.76
CA THR A 33 -1.89 47.46 21.09
C THR A 33 -2.01 47.34 19.57
N ALA A 34 -1.15 48.05 18.83
CA ALA A 34 -1.12 47.94 17.38
C ALA A 34 -0.73 46.54 16.90
N GLU A 35 0.08 45.80 17.67
CA GLU A 35 0.43 44.42 17.36
C GLU A 35 -0.76 43.46 17.55
N GLU A 36 -1.53 43.59 18.62
CA GLU A 36 -2.76 42.79 18.84
C GLU A 36 -3.81 43.07 17.75
N ILE A 37 -4.02 44.35 17.41
CA ILE A 37 -4.92 44.73 16.32
C ILE A 37 -4.40 44.19 14.98
N GLN A 38 -3.10 44.28 14.71
CA GLN A 38 -2.51 43.78 13.47
C GLN A 38 -2.59 42.24 13.39
N ALA A 39 -2.49 41.52 14.50
CA ALA A 39 -2.69 40.08 14.56
C ALA A 39 -4.13 39.70 14.19
N ILE A 40 -5.13 40.41 14.72
CA ILE A 40 -6.54 40.19 14.35
C ILE A 40 -6.76 40.48 12.86
N ILE A 41 -6.22 41.59 12.34
CA ILE A 41 -6.34 41.91 10.89
C ILE A 41 -5.64 40.85 10.03
N ASN A 42 -4.46 40.36 10.46
CA ASN A 42 -3.76 39.30 9.74
C ASN A 42 -4.56 38.00 9.77
N ARG A 43 -5.18 37.64 10.90
CA ARG A 43 -6.04 36.46 11.02
C ARG A 43 -7.24 36.55 10.09
N VAL A 44 -7.99 37.66 10.11
CA VAL A 44 -9.11 37.86 9.17
C VAL A 44 -8.63 37.77 7.73
N ASN A 45 -7.48 38.35 7.39
CA ASN A 45 -6.92 38.24 6.05
C ASN A 45 -6.50 36.82 5.69
N THR A 46 -5.84 36.11 6.60
CA THR A 46 -5.39 34.73 6.39
C THR A 46 -6.59 33.82 6.20
N ASN A 47 -7.61 33.91 7.06
CA ASN A 47 -8.88 33.20 6.89
C ASN A 47 -9.46 33.50 5.51
N GLN A 48 -9.56 34.79 5.12
CA GLN A 48 -10.05 35.20 3.80
C GLN A 48 -9.17 34.74 2.62
N THR A 49 -7.90 34.40 2.86
CA THR A 49 -7.01 33.85 1.83
C THR A 49 -7.16 32.34 1.72
N LEU A 50 -7.40 31.65 2.84
CA LEU A 50 -7.65 30.21 2.93
C LEU A 50 -9.01 29.84 2.33
N LEU A 51 -10.00 30.71 2.53
CA LEU A 51 -11.33 30.68 1.89
C LEU A 51 -11.30 30.95 0.36
N SER A 52 -10.15 31.34 -0.19
CA SER A 52 -10.02 31.67 -1.62
C SER A 52 -9.22 30.63 -2.43
N SER A 53 -8.65 29.60 -1.78
CA SER A 53 -7.83 28.58 -2.45
C SER A 53 -8.59 27.32 -2.87
N ASP A 54 -9.77 27.09 -2.31
CA ASP A 54 -10.87 26.29 -2.87
C ASP A 54 -12.16 27.07 -2.55
N VAL A 55 -12.89 27.43 -3.60
CA VAL A 55 -13.84 28.56 -3.65
C VAL A 55 -15.12 28.22 -2.90
N ASP A 56 -15.24 28.65 -1.65
CA ASP A 56 -16.49 28.75 -0.87
C ASP A 56 -16.61 30.22 -0.45
N LEU A 57 -17.35 31.01 -1.23
CA LEU A 57 -17.37 32.47 -1.17
C LEU A 57 -18.33 33.02 -0.10
N ASP A 58 -19.27 32.23 0.39
CA ASP A 58 -20.23 32.62 1.44
C ASP A 58 -20.11 31.85 2.75
N LEU A 59 -19.15 30.92 2.84
CA LEU A 59 -18.68 30.26 4.05
C LEU A 59 -19.68 29.29 4.65
N ASP A 60 -20.49 28.66 3.79
CA ASP A 60 -21.49 27.66 4.19
C ASP A 60 -20.94 26.23 4.18
N GLY A 61 -19.66 26.06 3.81
CA GLY A 61 -18.99 24.76 3.74
C GLY A 61 -19.03 24.11 2.36
N LEU A 62 -19.78 24.68 1.40
CA LEU A 62 -19.88 24.18 0.03
C LEU A 62 -18.91 24.90 -0.90
N THR A 63 -18.22 24.15 -1.75
CA THR A 63 -17.42 24.72 -2.84
C THR A 63 -18.30 25.16 -4.03
N GLU A 64 -17.80 26.05 -4.90
CA GLU A 64 -18.48 26.49 -6.14
C GLU A 64 -18.96 25.31 -7.00
N GLU A 65 -18.21 24.20 -7.03
CA GLU A 65 -18.57 22.99 -7.77
C GLU A 65 -19.74 22.23 -7.12
N GLN A 66 -19.72 22.17 -5.80
CA GLN A 66 -20.73 21.51 -4.96
C GLN A 66 -22.05 22.28 -4.97
N GLU A 67 -22.00 23.60 -4.91
CA GLU A 67 -23.18 24.44 -5.05
C GLU A 67 -23.76 24.42 -6.47
N ALA A 68 -22.89 24.33 -7.48
CA ALA A 68 -23.35 24.14 -8.86
C ALA A 68 -24.11 22.81 -9.02
N LEU A 69 -23.74 21.78 -8.25
CA LEU A 69 -24.44 20.49 -8.20
C LEU A 69 -25.82 20.64 -7.52
N LEU A 70 -25.87 21.33 -6.38
CA LEU A 70 -27.09 21.61 -5.61
C LEU A 70 -28.03 22.65 -6.28
N GLY A 71 -27.52 23.38 -7.27
CA GLY A 71 -28.24 24.49 -7.90
C GLY A 71 -28.33 25.75 -7.03
N THR A 72 -27.44 25.85 -6.03
CA THR A 72 -27.22 27.01 -5.16
C THR A 72 -26.16 27.93 -5.79
N SER A 73 -25.63 28.90 -5.05
CA SER A 73 -24.79 29.96 -5.61
C SER A 73 -23.81 30.48 -4.58
N ASP A 74 -22.53 30.28 -4.86
CA ASP A 74 -21.32 30.68 -4.11
C ASP A 74 -21.34 32.04 -3.44
N GLY A 75 -22.02 33.00 -4.05
CA GLY A 75 -22.18 34.33 -3.45
C GLY A 75 -23.41 34.53 -2.55
N ASN A 76 -24.15 33.48 -2.20
CA ASN A 76 -25.46 33.59 -1.57
C ASN A 76 -25.88 32.33 -0.80
N SER A 77 -25.63 32.41 0.51
CA SER A 77 -26.19 31.60 1.58
C SER A 77 -27.58 31.03 1.25
N ASP A 78 -27.68 29.71 1.21
CA ASP A 78 -28.81 28.92 0.71
C ASP A 78 -30.05 28.89 1.61
N SER A 79 -30.13 29.78 2.60
CA SER A 79 -31.21 30.05 3.57
C SER A 79 -32.68 30.01 3.10
N HIS A 80 -32.99 29.82 1.81
CA HIS A 80 -34.30 29.42 1.29
C HIS A 80 -34.17 28.86 -0.15
N SER A 81 -33.57 27.70 -0.36
CA SER A 81 -33.65 27.04 -1.66
C SER A 81 -35.13 26.74 -1.99
N GLN A 82 -35.70 27.51 -2.94
CA GLN A 82 -36.95 27.12 -3.56
C GLN A 82 -36.66 25.97 -4.50
N HIS A 83 -36.69 24.74 -3.99
CA HIS A 83 -36.74 23.56 -4.86
C HIS A 83 -38.03 23.62 -5.71
N LEU A 84 -37.99 23.03 -6.91
CA LEU A 84 -39.06 23.15 -7.92
C LEU A 84 -40.41 22.54 -7.48
N ASP A 85 -40.47 21.84 -6.34
CA ASP A 85 -41.65 21.12 -5.84
C ASP A 85 -42.19 21.59 -4.47
N GLY A 86 -41.51 22.45 -3.72
CA GLY A 86 -42.00 22.94 -2.42
C GLY A 86 -41.04 23.82 -1.62
N GLU A 87 -41.55 24.40 -0.52
CA GLU A 87 -40.72 24.91 0.59
C GLU A 87 -40.40 23.70 1.47
N HIS A 88 -39.15 23.22 1.43
CA HIS A 88 -38.61 22.37 2.49
C HIS A 88 -38.13 23.31 3.60
N GLY A 89 -38.68 23.17 4.81
CA GLY A 89 -38.03 23.75 5.98
C GLY A 89 -36.79 22.92 6.25
N GLU A 90 -35.73 23.47 6.80
CA GLU A 90 -35.62 23.54 8.25
C GLU A 90 -34.57 24.57 8.72
N ASN A 91 -34.66 24.92 10.01
CA ASN A 91 -33.97 25.94 10.84
C ASN A 91 -33.69 27.39 10.29
N GLY A 92 -33.50 27.62 8.98
CA GLY A 92 -33.17 28.94 8.40
C GLY A 92 -31.71 29.35 8.63
N VAL A 93 -30.82 28.36 8.68
CA VAL A 93 -29.38 28.47 8.92
C VAL A 93 -28.65 28.32 7.57
N ILE A 94 -27.33 28.48 7.57
CA ILE A 94 -26.44 28.58 6.41
C ILE A 94 -25.29 27.61 6.70
N ASP A 95 -25.47 26.32 6.46
CA ASP A 95 -24.51 25.29 6.92
C ASP A 95 -24.55 23.96 6.14
N ALA A 96 -25.25 23.88 5.00
CA ALA A 96 -25.44 22.65 4.22
C ALA A 96 -26.02 21.47 5.04
N HIS A 97 -26.62 21.76 6.20
CA HIS A 97 -27.16 20.80 7.16
C HIS A 97 -28.61 20.41 6.87
N GLU A 98 -29.20 20.97 5.80
CA GLU A 98 -30.51 20.61 5.31
C GLU A 98 -30.53 19.23 4.64
N ASP A 99 -31.62 18.50 4.85
CA ASP A 99 -31.96 17.26 4.13
C ASP A 99 -32.84 17.61 2.92
N LEU A 100 -32.22 17.89 1.77
CA LEU A 100 -32.91 18.51 0.63
C LEU A 100 -33.89 17.56 -0.07
N ASP A 101 -33.62 16.26 -0.02
CA ASP A 101 -34.44 15.23 -0.65
C ASP A 101 -35.34 14.44 0.33
N GLY A 102 -35.18 14.70 1.64
CA GLY A 102 -36.01 14.20 2.73
C GLY A 102 -35.76 12.74 3.08
N ASP A 103 -34.55 12.24 2.86
CA ASP A 103 -34.18 10.84 3.08
C ASP A 103 -33.50 10.55 4.43
N GLY A 104 -33.09 11.62 5.13
CA GLY A 104 -32.57 11.59 6.49
C GLY A 104 -31.06 11.86 6.61
N LEU A 105 -30.32 12.09 5.52
CA LEU A 105 -29.01 12.75 5.57
C LEU A 105 -29.14 14.25 5.35
N ASN A 106 -28.18 15.00 5.87
CA ASN A 106 -28.00 16.36 5.41
C ASN A 106 -27.11 16.40 4.16
N ASN A 107 -27.26 17.47 3.38
CA ASN A 107 -26.55 17.65 2.13
C ASN A 107 -25.03 17.56 2.34
N LEU A 108 -24.50 18.12 3.42
CA LEU A 108 -23.06 18.08 3.69
C LEU A 108 -22.54 16.65 3.86
N SER A 109 -23.25 15.80 4.62
CA SER A 109 -22.94 14.37 4.73
C SER A 109 -22.99 13.69 3.38
N GLU A 110 -24.00 13.97 2.57
CA GLU A 110 -24.12 13.38 1.24
C GLU A 110 -22.96 13.78 0.35
N LEU A 111 -22.57 15.06 0.36
CA LEU A 111 -21.40 15.55 -0.37
C LEU A 111 -20.09 14.94 0.13
N THR A 112 -19.89 14.87 1.44
CA THR A 112 -18.73 14.24 2.07
C THR A 112 -18.67 12.76 1.67
N CYS A 113 -19.82 12.12 1.50
CA CYS A 113 -19.98 10.76 1.02
C CYS A 113 -20.04 10.60 -0.50
N GLU A 114 -19.86 11.65 -1.29
CA GLU A 114 -20.06 11.63 -2.75
C GLU A 114 -21.43 11.03 -3.20
N LEU A 115 -22.44 11.10 -2.32
CA LEU A 115 -23.84 10.80 -2.61
C LEU A 115 -24.50 12.01 -3.31
N ASP A 116 -25.60 11.78 -4.02
CA ASP A 116 -26.34 12.83 -4.72
C ASP A 116 -27.39 13.46 -3.77
N PRO A 117 -27.20 14.70 -3.29
CA PRO A 117 -28.09 15.34 -2.29
C PRO A 117 -29.48 15.70 -2.80
N LEU A 118 -29.77 15.35 -4.05
CA LEU A 118 -31.05 15.54 -4.70
C LEU A 118 -31.77 14.20 -4.92
N GLN A 119 -31.18 13.08 -4.50
CA GLN A 119 -31.61 11.74 -4.82
C GLN A 119 -31.99 10.91 -3.59
N ASN A 120 -33.28 10.94 -3.27
CA ASN A 120 -33.82 10.18 -2.15
C ASN A 120 -33.42 8.69 -2.17
N SER A 121 -33.08 8.16 -1.00
CA SER A 121 -32.77 6.78 -0.61
C SER A 121 -33.25 5.58 -1.45
N ASP A 122 -34.36 5.67 -2.20
CA ASP A 122 -34.88 4.54 -2.97
C ASP A 122 -34.15 4.30 -4.30
N GLU A 123 -33.31 5.24 -4.73
CA GLU A 123 -32.44 5.12 -5.92
C GLU A 123 -30.93 5.10 -5.61
N ASP A 124 -30.51 5.37 -4.36
CA ASP A 124 -29.12 5.28 -3.90
C ASP A 124 -28.87 4.02 -3.05
N SER A 125 -28.17 3.03 -3.63
CA SER A 125 -27.84 1.78 -2.91
C SER A 125 -26.78 1.96 -1.82
N ASN A 126 -25.98 3.02 -1.89
CA ASN A 126 -24.90 3.30 -0.95
C ASN A 126 -25.48 3.92 0.32
N PHE A 127 -26.46 4.82 0.17
CA PHE A 127 -27.18 5.41 1.29
C PHE A 127 -27.89 4.38 2.18
N ILE A 128 -28.65 3.44 1.58
CA ILE A 128 -29.34 2.38 2.35
C ILE A 128 -28.34 1.57 3.19
N SER A 129 -27.13 1.35 2.66
CA SER A 129 -26.09 0.62 3.38
C SER A 129 -25.60 1.39 4.60
N LEU A 130 -25.27 2.68 4.46
CA LEU A 130 -24.79 3.51 5.57
C LEU A 130 -25.84 3.67 6.67
N LEU A 131 -27.10 3.96 6.32
CA LEU A 131 -28.17 4.16 7.30
C LEU A 131 -28.54 2.85 8.02
N ASP A 132 -28.62 1.72 7.31
CA ASP A 132 -28.84 0.41 7.94
C ASP A 132 -27.69 0.06 8.87
N MET A 133 -26.45 0.36 8.46
CA MET A 133 -25.29 0.22 9.31
C MET A 133 -25.47 1.06 10.58
N VAL A 134 -25.67 2.39 10.49
CA VAL A 134 -25.67 3.28 11.68
C VAL A 134 -26.79 2.89 12.65
N ASN A 135 -27.96 2.52 12.13
CA ASN A 135 -29.07 2.06 12.95
C ASN A 135 -28.77 0.75 13.72
N ASN A 136 -27.83 -0.08 13.25
CA ASN A 136 -27.43 -1.29 13.96
C ASN A 136 -26.51 -0.99 15.15
N ASP A 137 -25.71 0.08 15.08
CA ASP A 137 -24.78 0.47 16.15
C ASP A 137 -24.62 2.00 16.29
N PRO A 138 -25.66 2.72 16.76
CA PRO A 138 -25.67 4.18 16.77
C PRO A 138 -24.70 4.81 17.77
N ASN A 139 -24.34 4.09 18.84
CA ASN A 139 -23.34 4.55 19.82
C ASN A 139 -21.95 3.94 19.57
N GLY A 140 -21.78 3.19 18.47
CA GLY A 140 -20.48 2.77 18.00
C GLY A 140 -19.72 3.96 17.43
N ASP A 141 -18.44 3.73 17.15
CA ASP A 141 -17.49 4.66 16.57
C ASP A 141 -16.63 3.77 15.66
N TRP A 142 -16.98 3.69 14.37
CA TRP A 142 -16.36 2.69 13.48
C TRP A 142 -15.03 3.11 12.91
N ASP A 143 -14.79 4.41 12.80
CA ASP A 143 -13.54 4.96 12.32
C ASP A 143 -12.60 5.38 13.46
N TYR A 144 -13.06 5.30 14.70
CA TYR A 144 -12.27 5.50 15.93
C TYR A 144 -11.75 6.94 16.04
N ASP A 145 -12.54 7.91 15.58
CA ASP A 145 -12.21 9.33 15.61
C ASP A 145 -12.70 10.04 16.88
N GLY A 146 -13.53 9.36 17.67
CA GLY A 146 -14.08 9.81 18.94
C GLY A 146 -15.48 10.42 18.89
N ILE A 147 -16.09 10.46 17.72
CA ILE A 147 -17.46 10.88 17.50
C ILE A 147 -18.26 9.60 17.23
N SER A 148 -19.39 9.42 17.93
CA SER A 148 -20.20 8.21 17.68
C SER A 148 -20.89 8.29 16.32
N ASN A 149 -21.10 7.14 15.66
CA ASN A 149 -21.78 7.01 14.36
C ASN A 149 -23.07 7.84 14.24
N GLN A 150 -23.92 7.85 15.29
CA GLN A 150 -25.13 8.68 15.28
C GLN A 150 -24.81 10.18 15.37
N ARG A 151 -23.83 10.54 16.20
CA ARG A 151 -23.42 11.93 16.37
C ARG A 151 -22.78 12.48 15.11
N GLU A 152 -22.04 11.67 14.38
CA GLU A 152 -21.46 12.08 13.10
C GLU A 152 -22.53 12.42 12.06
N MET A 153 -23.54 11.56 11.96
CA MET A 153 -24.73 11.82 11.15
C MET A 153 -25.48 13.09 11.59
N GLU A 154 -25.50 13.39 12.90
CA GLU A 154 -26.06 14.66 13.41
C GLU A 154 -25.17 15.87 13.10
N LEU A 155 -23.86 15.68 12.97
CA LEU A 155 -22.87 16.72 12.69
C LEU A 155 -22.60 16.93 11.20
N GLY A 156 -23.07 16.06 10.31
CA GLY A 156 -22.72 16.15 8.89
C GLY A 156 -21.39 15.50 8.53
N THR A 157 -20.79 14.73 9.45
CA THR A 157 -19.48 14.04 9.31
C THR A 157 -19.67 12.59 8.85
N ASN A 158 -18.59 11.86 8.57
CA ASN A 158 -18.63 10.53 7.95
C ASN A 158 -18.33 9.38 8.95
N PRO A 159 -19.33 8.53 9.30
CA PRO A 159 -19.19 7.43 10.28
C PRO A 159 -18.17 6.33 10.02
N VAL A 160 -17.48 6.35 8.87
CA VAL A 160 -16.45 5.37 8.52
C VAL A 160 -15.14 6.03 8.08
N SER A 161 -15.00 7.34 8.25
CA SER A 161 -13.80 8.10 7.87
C SER A 161 -13.40 9.08 8.95
N ALA A 162 -12.38 8.70 9.72
CA ALA A 162 -11.91 9.49 10.84
C ALA A 162 -11.23 10.81 10.44
N ASN A 163 -11.06 11.05 9.13
CA ASN A 163 -10.52 12.28 8.61
C ASN A 163 -11.61 13.20 8.08
N GLU A 164 -12.03 14.11 8.94
CA GLU A 164 -12.86 15.23 8.55
C GLU A 164 -12.07 16.30 7.79
N ARG A 165 -12.78 17.01 6.90
CA ARG A 165 -12.17 18.07 6.09
C ARG A 165 -11.73 19.22 6.99
N ASP A 166 -10.43 19.54 6.96
CA ASP A 166 -9.82 20.70 7.63
C ASP A 166 -9.01 21.50 6.60
N THR A 167 -9.67 22.45 5.94
CA THR A 167 -9.11 23.19 4.81
C THR A 167 -7.94 24.08 5.23
N ASN A 168 -7.97 24.60 6.45
CA ASN A 168 -6.98 25.56 6.93
C ASN A 168 -5.82 24.89 7.73
N GLY A 169 -5.99 23.62 8.09
CA GLY A 169 -5.02 22.79 8.79
C GLY A 169 -4.83 23.17 10.27
N ASN A 170 -5.80 23.84 10.90
CA ASN A 170 -5.72 24.31 12.29
C ASN A 170 -6.16 23.27 13.34
N SER A 171 -6.45 22.03 12.92
CA SER A 171 -6.98 20.95 13.75
C SER A 171 -8.44 21.08 14.15
N ILE A 172 -9.19 21.99 13.53
CA ILE A 172 -10.63 22.10 13.70
C ILE A 172 -11.26 21.75 12.34
N PRO A 173 -12.02 20.66 12.25
CA PRO A 173 -12.79 20.36 11.06
C PRO A 173 -13.66 21.54 10.63
N ASP A 174 -13.73 21.79 9.32
CA ASP A 174 -14.49 22.90 8.73
C ASP A 174 -15.95 22.90 9.23
N ILE A 175 -16.55 21.71 9.34
CA ILE A 175 -17.92 21.52 9.85
C ILE A 175 -18.09 21.93 11.33
N LEU A 176 -17.11 21.69 12.19
CA LEU A 176 -17.16 22.15 13.58
C LEU A 176 -16.98 23.67 13.67
N GLU A 177 -16.16 24.26 12.79
CA GLU A 177 -16.07 25.73 12.69
C GLU A 177 -17.43 26.33 12.30
N VAL A 178 -18.14 25.74 11.34
CA VAL A 178 -19.48 26.18 10.92
C VAL A 178 -20.50 26.10 12.06
N ILE A 179 -20.60 24.96 12.74
CA ILE A 179 -21.55 24.75 13.86
C ILE A 179 -21.32 25.77 14.98
N LEU A 180 -20.05 25.96 15.39
CA LEU A 180 -19.71 26.87 16.49
C LEU A 180 -19.89 28.34 16.13
N LEU A 181 -19.61 28.73 14.87
CA LEU A 181 -19.89 30.09 14.39
C LEU A 181 -21.39 30.39 14.37
N HIS A 182 -22.20 29.38 14.06
CA HIS A 182 -23.64 29.53 13.95
C HIS A 182 -24.34 29.63 15.31
N ASP A 183 -24.03 28.73 16.24
CA ASP A 183 -24.79 28.55 17.48
C ASP A 183 -24.42 29.53 18.61
N GLY A 184 -23.68 30.60 18.30
CA GLY A 184 -23.39 31.68 19.25
C GLY A 184 -21.95 31.74 19.77
N GLY A 185 -21.08 30.87 19.25
CA GLY A 185 -19.64 30.84 19.57
C GLY A 185 -18.86 32.03 19.04
N ASN A 186 -17.55 32.01 19.27
CA ASN A 186 -16.64 33.06 18.85
C ASN A 186 -16.55 33.14 17.32
N HIS A 187 -16.52 34.35 16.73
CA HIS A 187 -16.42 34.57 15.26
C HIS A 187 -15.09 34.09 14.64
N THR A 188 -14.23 33.51 15.46
CA THR A 188 -13.00 32.82 15.10
C THR A 188 -12.86 31.72 16.10
N VAL A 189 -13.35 30.54 15.73
CA VAL A 189 -13.27 29.32 16.51
C VAL A 189 -11.80 28.98 16.72
N THR A 190 -11.45 28.65 17.96
CA THR A 190 -10.13 28.20 18.37
C THR A 190 -10.29 26.98 19.25
N LEU A 191 -9.23 26.17 19.33
CA LEU A 191 -9.19 24.96 20.15
C LEU A 191 -9.39 25.19 21.66
N THR A 192 -9.43 26.44 22.11
CA THR A 192 -9.51 26.84 23.51
C THR A 192 -10.71 27.74 23.84
N ASP A 193 -11.66 27.87 22.92
CA ASP A 193 -12.90 28.58 23.24
C ASP A 193 -13.72 27.75 24.25
N ASP A 194 -14.30 28.43 25.23
CA ASP A 194 -15.12 27.92 26.35
C ASP A 194 -16.17 29.01 26.60
N THR A 195 -17.29 28.90 25.88
CA THR A 195 -18.28 29.97 25.73
C THR A 195 -19.08 30.19 27.00
N ASP A 196 -19.39 29.12 27.75
CA ASP A 196 -20.17 29.18 28.97
C ASP A 196 -19.34 29.28 30.26
N GLY A 197 -18.02 29.05 30.16
CA GLY A 197 -17.04 29.20 31.24
C GLY A 197 -17.05 28.05 32.24
N ASP A 198 -17.58 26.89 31.87
CA ASP A 198 -17.62 25.70 32.71
C ASP A 198 -16.32 24.89 32.68
N GLY A 199 -15.39 25.24 31.81
CA GLY A 199 -14.06 24.66 31.69
C GLY A 199 -13.95 23.50 30.70
N LEU A 200 -15.03 23.09 30.04
CA LEU A 200 -14.97 22.30 28.82
C LEU A 200 -14.76 23.22 27.62
N ASN A 201 -14.07 22.73 26.59
CA ASN A 201 -13.87 23.50 25.36
C ASN A 201 -15.06 23.28 24.42
N ASP A 202 -15.50 24.34 23.72
CA ASP A 202 -16.69 24.33 22.86
C ASP A 202 -16.68 23.17 21.83
N ILE A 203 -15.51 22.90 21.23
CA ILE A 203 -15.33 21.81 20.25
C ILE A 203 -15.60 20.45 20.89
N TYR A 204 -15.03 20.22 22.07
CA TYR A 204 -15.20 18.96 22.80
C TYR A 204 -16.68 18.76 23.15
N GLU A 205 -17.36 19.83 23.57
CA GLU A 205 -18.78 19.78 23.88
C GLU A 205 -19.62 19.44 22.66
N VAL A 206 -19.38 20.10 21.51
CA VAL A 206 -20.09 19.78 20.26
C VAL A 206 -19.85 18.33 19.84
N MET A 207 -18.62 17.82 19.88
CA MET A 207 -18.33 16.43 19.55
C MET A 207 -19.04 15.44 20.48
N LYS A 208 -19.09 15.74 21.79
CA LYS A 208 -19.73 14.86 22.79
C LYS A 208 -21.23 15.08 22.93
N GLY A 209 -21.82 16.02 22.19
CA GLY A 209 -23.24 16.35 22.25
C GLY A 209 -23.65 17.09 23.52
N PHE A 210 -22.70 17.80 24.15
CA PHE A 210 -22.97 18.78 25.19
C PHE A 210 -23.35 20.14 24.60
N ASP A 211 -23.93 20.99 25.45
CA ASP A 211 -24.46 22.32 25.09
C ASP A 211 -23.47 23.41 25.54
N PHE A 212 -22.57 23.81 24.63
CA PHE A 212 -21.45 24.75 24.89
C PHE A 212 -21.87 26.17 25.31
N GLU A 213 -23.16 26.50 25.25
CA GLU A 213 -23.70 27.76 25.78
C GLU A 213 -24.23 27.64 27.21
N ASN A 214 -24.18 26.45 27.82
CA ASN A 214 -24.92 26.12 29.02
C ASN A 214 -24.09 25.36 30.06
N SER A 215 -23.52 26.14 30.98
CA SER A 215 -22.62 25.65 32.04
C SER A 215 -23.23 24.67 33.06
N ASP A 216 -24.51 24.31 32.91
CA ASP A 216 -25.18 23.26 33.68
C ASP A 216 -25.24 21.92 32.89
N ASN A 217 -24.59 21.83 31.73
CA ASN A 217 -24.45 20.66 30.86
C ASN A 217 -22.95 20.40 30.67
N PRO A 218 -22.40 19.23 31.04
CA PRO A 218 -23.08 17.98 31.39
C PRO A 218 -23.66 17.91 32.81
N THR A 219 -23.26 18.82 33.71
CA THR A 219 -23.61 18.74 35.13
C THR A 219 -23.99 20.08 35.75
N ILE A 220 -24.86 20.06 36.76
CA ILE A 220 -25.41 21.28 37.38
C ILE A 220 -24.33 22.00 38.19
N ASN A 221 -24.19 23.31 37.96
CA ASN A 221 -23.10 24.18 38.42
C ASN A 221 -21.73 23.73 37.89
N GLY A 222 -21.63 23.38 36.60
CA GLY A 222 -20.39 22.93 35.95
C GLY A 222 -19.18 23.79 36.30
N THR A 223 -19.33 25.12 36.29
CA THR A 223 -18.28 26.12 36.65
C THR A 223 -17.67 26.02 38.06
N ALA A 224 -18.22 25.23 38.99
CA ALA A 224 -17.76 25.21 40.38
C ALA A 224 -16.52 24.32 40.58
N ASP A 225 -15.64 24.68 41.51
CA ASP A 225 -14.53 23.84 42.01
C ASP A 225 -14.73 23.68 43.53
N ASP A 226 -15.44 22.63 43.93
CA ASP A 226 -15.93 22.45 45.30
C ASP A 226 -14.82 22.02 46.29
N ASP A 227 -13.80 21.31 45.80
CA ASP A 227 -12.71 20.77 46.63
C ASP A 227 -11.39 21.57 46.52
N GLY A 228 -11.30 22.50 45.56
CA GLY A 228 -10.16 23.38 45.33
C GLY A 228 -8.99 22.70 44.63
N ASN A 229 -9.24 21.61 43.89
CA ASN A 229 -8.20 20.84 43.18
C ASN A 229 -7.83 21.45 41.80
N GLY A 230 -8.56 22.47 41.37
CA GLY A 230 -8.35 23.18 40.10
C GLY A 230 -9.05 22.57 38.89
N LEU A 231 -10.00 21.66 39.10
CA LEU A 231 -10.94 21.17 38.11
C LEU A 231 -12.34 21.70 38.40
N THR A 232 -13.10 21.98 37.35
CA THR A 232 -14.50 22.34 37.46
C THR A 232 -15.37 21.09 37.63
N LEU A 233 -16.61 21.22 38.13
CA LEU A 233 -17.52 20.09 38.26
C LEU A 233 -17.83 19.44 36.90
N ALA A 234 -17.86 20.22 35.82
CA ALA A 234 -18.03 19.70 34.46
C ALA A 234 -16.86 18.80 34.05
N GLN A 235 -15.62 19.25 34.27
CA GLN A 235 -14.42 18.43 34.05
C GLN A 235 -14.37 17.19 34.97
N GLU A 236 -14.77 17.34 36.24
CA GLU A 236 -14.84 16.21 37.17
C GLU A 236 -15.90 15.17 36.77
N GLU A 237 -17.03 15.58 36.18
CA GLU A 237 -18.06 14.67 35.69
C GLU A 237 -17.47 13.71 34.64
N LEU A 238 -16.70 14.24 33.68
CA LEU A 238 -16.04 13.45 32.63
C LEU A 238 -15.00 12.47 33.20
N LEU A 239 -14.22 12.92 34.18
CA LEU A 239 -13.13 12.14 34.75
C LEU A 239 -13.60 11.10 35.79
N SER A 240 -14.79 11.29 36.38
CA SER A 240 -15.25 10.51 37.54
C SER A 240 -15.36 9.00 37.30
N THR A 241 -15.50 8.57 36.05
CA THR A 241 -15.68 7.18 35.64
C THR A 241 -14.43 6.55 35.03
N LEU A 242 -13.36 7.33 34.85
CA LEU A 242 -12.16 6.91 34.14
C LEU A 242 -11.03 6.55 35.12
N GLU A 243 -10.12 5.67 34.68
CA GLU A 243 -8.84 5.46 35.35
C GLU A 243 -7.93 6.70 35.11
N GLU A 244 -6.73 6.76 35.68
CA GLU A 244 -5.86 7.98 35.61
C GLU A 244 -5.34 8.29 34.19
N ASP A 245 -5.30 7.27 33.34
CA ASP A 245 -4.83 7.19 31.95
C ASP A 245 -5.69 6.06 31.34
N ALA A 246 -6.82 6.42 30.72
CA ALA A 246 -7.89 5.46 30.41
C ALA A 246 -7.70 4.73 29.07
N ASP A 247 -6.99 5.35 28.14
CA ASP A 247 -6.60 4.83 26.83
C ASP A 247 -5.17 4.23 26.84
N GLY A 248 -4.32 4.61 27.80
CA GLY A 248 -3.01 3.99 28.04
C GLY A 248 -1.88 4.59 27.21
N ASP A 249 -2.00 5.85 26.78
CA ASP A 249 -1.07 6.51 25.86
C ASP A 249 0.07 7.30 26.57
N ASP A 250 0.18 7.15 27.91
CA ASP A 250 1.09 7.86 28.81
C ASP A 250 0.77 9.37 29.01
N ILE A 251 -0.40 9.86 28.56
CA ILE A 251 -0.97 11.16 28.92
C ILE A 251 -2.04 10.93 30.01
N SER A 252 -2.17 11.88 30.93
CA SER A 252 -3.19 11.74 31.98
C SER A 252 -4.51 12.33 31.51
N ASN A 253 -5.63 11.68 31.85
CA ASN A 253 -6.97 12.18 31.52
C ASN A 253 -7.21 13.62 31.96
N LYS A 254 -6.56 14.03 33.06
CA LYS A 254 -6.60 15.41 33.53
C LYS A 254 -5.94 16.38 32.55
N ASP A 255 -4.77 16.04 32.03
CA ASP A 255 -4.03 16.89 31.10
C ASP A 255 -4.75 16.95 29.74
N GLU A 256 -5.39 15.85 29.32
CA GLU A 256 -6.21 15.79 28.11
C GLU A 256 -7.45 16.67 28.21
N VAL A 257 -8.28 16.49 29.24
CA VAL A 257 -9.49 17.30 29.44
C VAL A 257 -9.15 18.80 29.56
N LEU A 258 -8.03 19.15 30.22
CA LEU A 258 -7.58 20.55 30.30
C LEU A 258 -7.07 21.10 28.97
N ALA A 259 -6.65 20.23 28.05
CA ALA A 259 -6.28 20.58 26.69
C ALA A 259 -7.48 20.54 25.73
N GLY A 260 -8.61 19.97 26.16
CA GLY A 260 -9.82 19.68 25.38
C GLY A 260 -9.79 18.35 24.62
N SER A 261 -8.75 17.54 24.80
CA SER A 261 -8.63 16.21 24.18
C SER A 261 -9.55 15.21 24.89
N ASP A 262 -9.91 14.14 24.18
CA ASP A 262 -10.74 13.07 24.73
C ASP A 262 -9.89 12.06 25.50
N PRO A 263 -10.08 11.94 26.84
CA PRO A 263 -9.33 11.03 27.71
C PRO A 263 -9.56 9.54 27.47
N THR A 264 -10.35 9.15 26.47
CA THR A 264 -10.68 7.75 26.17
C THR A 264 -10.10 7.28 24.84
N ILE A 265 -9.32 8.12 24.15
CA ILE A 265 -8.83 7.89 22.80
C ILE A 265 -7.34 8.21 22.77
N SER A 266 -6.53 7.25 22.30
CA SER A 266 -5.07 7.40 22.19
C SER A 266 -4.70 8.61 21.35
N ASP A 267 -3.80 9.47 21.86
CA ASP A 267 -3.25 10.59 21.10
C ASP A 267 -2.18 10.17 20.10
N ASN A 268 -1.76 8.89 20.14
CA ASN A 268 -0.90 8.25 19.15
C ASN A 268 -1.72 7.73 17.96
N ILE A 269 -2.31 8.67 17.21
CA ILE A 269 -3.14 8.40 16.02
C ILE A 269 -2.30 8.02 14.79
N SER A 270 -2.89 7.22 13.91
CA SER A 270 -2.32 6.85 12.60
C SER A 270 -2.33 8.03 11.64
N LEU A 271 -1.24 8.28 10.89
CA LEU A 271 -1.18 9.33 9.87
C LEU A 271 -1.06 8.74 8.47
N TRP A 272 -1.70 9.38 7.48
CA TRP A 272 -1.49 9.01 6.08
C TRP A 272 -1.50 10.19 5.12
N VAL A 273 -1.05 9.92 3.90
CA VAL A 273 -0.97 10.93 2.84
C VAL A 273 -1.64 10.41 1.58
N SER A 274 -2.69 11.09 1.16
CA SER A 274 -3.32 10.87 -0.15
C SER A 274 -2.67 11.75 -1.22
N ASN A 275 -3.01 11.48 -2.48
CA ASN A 275 -2.71 12.40 -3.56
C ASN A 275 -3.93 12.62 -4.47
N LYS A 276 -4.05 13.82 -5.06
CA LYS A 276 -5.06 14.14 -6.08
C LYS A 276 -4.54 15.08 -7.15
N LEU A 277 -5.07 14.95 -8.36
CA LEU A 277 -4.79 15.89 -9.45
C LEU A 277 -5.81 17.05 -9.44
N ARG A 278 -5.34 18.30 -9.44
CA ARG A 278 -6.21 19.47 -9.65
C ARG A 278 -6.35 19.75 -11.15
N ASP A 279 -7.52 19.44 -11.69
CA ASP A 279 -7.82 19.44 -13.14
C ASP A 279 -7.50 20.77 -13.87
N ASN A 280 -7.60 21.90 -13.17
CA ASN A 280 -7.45 23.23 -13.79
C ASN A 280 -6.00 23.75 -13.86
N ASP A 281 -5.08 23.22 -13.04
CA ASP A 281 -3.72 23.79 -12.89
C ASP A 281 -2.58 22.81 -13.15
N ASN A 282 -2.87 21.52 -13.42
CA ASN A 282 -1.85 20.49 -13.60
C ASN A 282 -0.89 20.43 -12.40
N VAL A 283 -1.49 20.47 -11.21
CA VAL A 283 -0.86 20.40 -9.89
C VAL A 283 -1.29 19.09 -9.25
N VAL A 284 -0.33 18.37 -8.67
CA VAL A 284 -0.62 17.25 -7.77
C VAL A 284 -0.57 17.79 -6.34
N SER A 285 -1.63 17.54 -5.59
CA SER A 285 -1.69 17.84 -4.16
C SER A 285 -1.54 16.55 -3.39
N PHE A 286 -0.62 16.54 -2.42
CA PHE A 286 -0.51 15.54 -1.38
C PHE A 286 -1.22 16.09 -0.14
N ILE A 287 -2.13 15.32 0.44
CA ILE A 287 -2.95 15.79 1.56
C ILE A 287 -2.61 14.89 2.75
N LEU A 288 -2.13 15.49 3.83
CA LEU A 288 -1.97 14.80 5.11
C LEU A 288 -3.36 14.63 5.73
N HIS A 289 -3.68 13.39 6.02
CA HIS A 289 -4.81 13.01 6.84
C HIS A 289 -4.28 12.68 8.24
N ALA A 290 -4.90 13.32 9.23
CA ALA A 290 -4.56 13.20 10.64
C ALA A 290 -5.88 13.01 11.38
N PRO A 291 -6.37 11.76 11.46
CA PRO A 291 -7.70 11.43 11.91
C PRO A 291 -7.89 11.72 13.41
N GLY A 292 -9.12 11.96 13.81
CA GLY A 292 -9.48 12.22 15.20
C GLY A 292 -9.41 13.70 15.57
N VAL A 293 -10.48 14.18 16.20
CA VAL A 293 -10.59 15.57 16.66
C VAL A 293 -10.09 15.66 18.10
N GLN A 294 -8.80 15.38 18.30
CA GLN A 294 -8.15 15.59 19.59
C GLN A 294 -7.59 17.01 19.61
N THR A 295 -8.24 17.87 20.42
CA THR A 295 -7.92 19.29 20.41
C THR A 295 -6.49 19.54 20.87
N GLY A 296 -5.75 20.33 20.10
CA GLY A 296 -4.41 20.78 20.45
C GLY A 296 -3.74 21.46 19.27
N ASP A 297 -2.99 22.54 19.54
CA ASP A 297 -2.15 23.14 18.51
C ASP A 297 -1.26 22.05 17.91
N ARG A 298 -1.15 22.00 16.58
CA ARG A 298 -0.25 21.08 15.88
C ARG A 298 0.69 21.80 14.93
N ASN A 299 1.89 21.25 14.77
CA ASN A 299 2.84 21.69 13.75
C ASN A 299 3.06 20.56 12.75
N ILE A 300 2.97 20.87 11.46
CA ILE A 300 3.19 19.92 10.36
C ILE A 300 4.51 20.26 9.67
N LEU A 301 5.37 19.27 9.49
CA LEU A 301 6.64 19.39 8.78
C LEU A 301 6.72 18.38 7.64
N TRP A 302 6.66 18.88 6.41
CA TRP A 302 6.87 18.09 5.21
C TRP A 302 8.36 18.01 4.85
N THR A 303 8.88 16.79 4.78
CA THR A 303 10.18 16.44 4.21
C THR A 303 9.98 15.89 2.80
N LEU A 304 10.55 16.59 1.81
CA LEU A 304 10.38 16.27 0.40
C LEU A 304 11.25 15.08 -0.03
N PRO A 305 10.83 14.26 -1.02
CA PRO A 305 11.58 13.10 -1.44
C PRO A 305 12.95 13.46 -2.05
N GLU A 306 14.01 12.80 -1.59
CA GLU A 306 15.34 13.00 -2.16
C GLU A 306 15.42 12.50 -3.61
N GLY A 307 16.10 13.25 -4.48
CA GLY A 307 16.33 12.84 -5.88
C GLY A 307 15.16 13.13 -6.83
N LEU A 308 13.95 13.33 -6.31
CA LEU A 308 12.85 13.93 -7.06
C LEU A 308 13.19 15.41 -7.23
N ASN A 309 13.66 15.79 -8.42
CA ASN A 309 14.15 17.14 -8.71
C ASN A 309 12.97 18.11 -8.87
N LEU A 310 12.24 18.33 -7.76
CA LEU A 310 11.04 19.14 -7.67
C LEU A 310 11.30 20.56 -8.18
N SER A 311 10.28 21.12 -8.84
CA SER A 311 10.32 22.51 -9.28
C SER A 311 10.39 23.47 -8.09
N SER A 312 10.69 24.74 -8.33
CA SER A 312 10.64 25.76 -7.27
C SER A 312 9.21 26.16 -6.86
N GLU A 313 8.18 25.67 -7.55
CA GLU A 313 6.77 25.93 -7.28
C GLU A 313 6.22 24.82 -6.38
N ILE A 314 6.63 24.89 -5.11
CA ILE A 314 6.07 24.07 -4.02
C ILE A 314 5.22 24.99 -3.17
N GLN A 315 3.97 24.59 -2.93
CA GLN A 315 3.07 25.30 -2.03
C GLN A 315 2.71 24.39 -0.86
N LEU A 316 2.71 24.97 0.34
CA LEU A 316 2.29 24.33 1.57
C LEU A 316 1.14 25.17 2.12
N THR A 317 -0.04 24.57 2.24
CA THR A 317 -1.26 25.20 2.74
C THR A 317 -1.94 24.24 3.69
N GLY A 318 -1.97 24.56 4.99
CA GLY A 318 -2.52 23.66 6.01
C GLY A 318 -1.89 22.27 5.94
N ASN A 319 -2.73 21.26 5.75
CA ASN A 319 -2.35 19.85 5.61
C ASN A 319 -1.90 19.46 4.19
N THR A 320 -1.89 20.39 3.23
CA THR A 320 -1.63 20.08 1.81
C THR A 320 -0.25 20.53 1.34
N LEU A 321 0.48 19.60 0.72
CA LEU A 321 1.67 19.85 -0.07
C LEU A 321 1.33 19.78 -1.56
N SER A 322 1.42 20.91 -2.28
CA SER A 322 1.16 20.97 -3.71
C SER A 322 2.43 21.12 -4.53
N ILE A 323 2.57 20.28 -5.57
CA ILE A 323 3.67 20.31 -6.53
C ILE A 323 3.15 20.33 -7.96
N ALA A 324 3.89 20.95 -8.88
CA ALA A 324 3.52 20.93 -10.29
C ALA A 324 3.62 19.51 -10.88
N ASN A 325 2.58 19.04 -11.59
CA ASN A 325 2.59 17.77 -12.32
C ASN A 325 3.37 17.91 -13.64
N THR A 326 4.70 17.94 -13.55
CA THR A 326 5.57 18.07 -14.72
C THR A 326 6.34 16.78 -14.99
N ILE A 327 7.19 16.78 -16.00
CA ILE A 327 7.98 15.59 -16.35
C ILE A 327 9.10 15.40 -15.32
N TYR A 328 8.98 14.35 -14.51
CA TYR A 328 10.00 13.90 -13.56
C TYR A 328 10.73 12.65 -14.06
N PRO A 329 11.92 12.33 -13.52
CA PRO A 329 12.56 11.06 -13.83
C PRO A 329 11.72 9.91 -13.26
N ALA A 330 11.44 8.90 -14.09
CA ALA A 330 10.71 7.71 -13.66
C ALA A 330 11.39 7.04 -12.46
N GLY A 331 10.59 6.58 -11.51
CA GLY A 331 11.06 5.99 -10.27
C GLY A 331 10.06 6.11 -9.13
N ARG A 332 10.39 5.46 -8.02
CA ARG A 332 9.71 5.54 -6.72
C ARG A 332 10.55 6.41 -5.81
N TYR A 333 9.92 7.40 -5.19
CA TYR A 333 10.59 8.36 -4.31
C TYR A 333 9.81 8.46 -3.00
N THR A 334 10.51 8.41 -1.88
CA THR A 334 9.88 8.45 -0.55
C THR A 334 10.16 9.79 0.11
N GLY A 335 9.11 10.46 0.56
CA GLY A 335 9.15 11.61 1.46
C GLY A 335 8.60 11.25 2.83
N GLN A 336 8.61 12.20 3.75
CA GLN A 336 8.10 12.01 5.10
C GLN A 336 7.33 13.25 5.56
N VAL A 337 6.30 13.07 6.37
CA VAL A 337 5.61 14.14 7.05
C VAL A 337 5.60 13.86 8.54
N GLU A 338 5.93 14.87 9.35
CA GLU A 338 5.91 14.82 10.81
C GLU A 338 4.82 15.76 11.34
N VAL A 339 4.06 15.29 12.33
CA VAL A 339 3.07 16.08 13.07
C VAL A 339 3.47 16.13 14.53
N THR A 340 3.61 17.33 15.09
CA THR A 340 3.82 17.54 16.53
C THR A 340 2.56 18.11 17.16
N LYS A 341 1.89 17.34 18.04
CA LYS A 341 0.73 17.77 18.84
C LYS A 341 1.18 18.27 20.22
N TYR A 342 0.48 19.27 20.76
CA TYR A 342 0.70 19.79 22.12
C TYR A 342 -0.56 19.60 22.98
N ILE A 343 -0.47 18.78 24.02
CA ILE A 343 -1.60 18.41 24.88
C ILE A 343 -1.23 18.79 26.31
N GLY A 344 -1.63 20.00 26.69
CA GLY A 344 -1.16 20.63 27.92
C GLY A 344 0.36 20.77 27.95
N ALA A 345 1.04 19.94 28.73
CA ALA A 345 2.50 19.88 28.81
C ALA A 345 3.12 18.69 28.04
N ALA A 346 2.31 17.74 27.58
CA ALA A 346 2.74 16.61 26.77
C ALA A 346 3.02 17.05 25.33
N ILE A 347 3.94 16.34 24.68
CA ILE A 347 4.30 16.54 23.28
C ILE A 347 4.27 15.18 22.61
N VAL A 348 3.34 15.01 21.67
CA VAL A 348 3.23 13.81 20.84
C VAL A 348 3.85 14.12 19.48
N ASN A 349 4.72 13.23 18.99
CA ASN A 349 5.30 13.35 17.65
C ASN A 349 4.90 12.12 16.86
N LEU A 350 4.23 12.37 15.75
CA LEU A 350 3.74 11.39 14.82
C LEU A 350 4.46 11.61 13.49
N SER A 351 4.67 10.54 12.73
CA SER A 351 5.28 10.66 11.42
C SER A 351 4.83 9.53 10.52
N THR A 352 4.62 9.83 9.24
CA THR A 352 4.36 8.82 8.22
C THR A 352 5.17 9.13 6.97
N ASP A 353 5.55 8.08 6.25
CA ASP A 353 6.23 8.19 4.98
C ASP A 353 5.19 8.22 3.86
N TYR A 354 5.44 9.02 2.82
CA TYR A 354 4.59 9.06 1.63
C TYR A 354 5.41 8.80 0.38
N GLU A 355 4.80 8.11 -0.58
CA GLU A 355 5.47 7.73 -1.81
C GLU A 355 4.99 8.55 -3.01
N VAL A 356 5.95 8.91 -3.86
CA VAL A 356 5.70 9.51 -5.17
C VAL A 356 6.16 8.55 -6.24
N LEU A 357 5.20 7.98 -6.94
CA LEU A 357 5.44 7.10 -8.08
C LEU A 357 5.40 7.92 -9.38
N VAL A 358 6.44 7.80 -10.19
CA VAL A 358 6.55 8.49 -11.49
C VAL A 358 6.65 7.44 -12.60
N LYS A 359 5.69 7.45 -13.54
CA LYS A 359 5.66 6.56 -14.70
C LYS A 359 6.83 6.81 -15.65
N ASP A 360 7.06 5.87 -16.58
CA ASP A 360 7.99 6.05 -17.70
C ASP A 360 7.66 7.26 -18.59
N SER A 361 6.40 7.73 -18.60
CA SER A 361 5.99 8.98 -19.26
C SER A 361 6.56 10.23 -18.58
N GLY A 362 6.97 10.10 -17.32
CA GLY A 362 7.41 11.18 -16.44
C GLY A 362 6.28 11.85 -15.67
N GLU A 363 5.06 11.34 -15.76
CA GLU A 363 3.90 11.81 -15.00
C GLU A 363 3.81 11.11 -13.65
N ILE A 364 3.30 11.82 -12.64
CA ILE A 364 3.02 11.25 -11.32
C ILE A 364 1.77 10.38 -11.41
N ILE A 365 1.81 9.22 -10.74
CA ILE A 365 0.65 8.32 -10.60
C ILE A 365 -0.34 8.95 -9.61
N ILE A 366 -1.63 8.88 -9.96
CA ILE A 366 -2.73 9.33 -9.11
C ILE A 366 -3.51 8.09 -8.68
N ASP A 367 -3.81 8.04 -7.39
CA ASP A 367 -4.50 6.97 -6.68
C ASP A 367 -5.45 7.70 -5.72
N VAL A 368 -6.71 7.88 -6.15
CA VAL A 368 -7.68 8.74 -5.44
C VAL A 368 -8.34 8.02 -4.28
N ASP A 369 -8.55 6.71 -4.38
CA ASP A 369 -9.21 5.89 -3.34
C ASP A 369 -8.21 5.18 -2.40
N HIS A 370 -6.91 5.39 -2.61
CA HIS A 370 -5.79 4.95 -1.76
C HIS A 370 -5.68 3.44 -1.58
N ASP A 371 -6.23 2.68 -2.52
CA ASP A 371 -6.11 1.23 -2.50
C ASP A 371 -4.75 0.74 -3.05
N GLY A 372 -3.87 1.68 -3.42
CA GLY A 372 -2.53 1.44 -3.94
C GLY A 372 -2.48 1.24 -5.45
N ILE A 373 -3.61 1.39 -6.15
CA ILE A 373 -3.71 1.18 -7.58
C ILE A 373 -3.90 2.54 -8.27
N ASP A 374 -3.34 2.64 -9.47
CA ASP A 374 -3.44 3.83 -10.29
C ASP A 374 -4.84 3.93 -10.89
N ASP A 375 -5.57 5.04 -10.72
CA ASP A 375 -6.94 5.24 -11.24
C ASP A 375 -7.08 4.96 -12.75
N ALA A 376 -5.96 5.03 -13.49
CA ALA A 376 -5.93 4.68 -14.91
C ALA A 376 -6.10 3.17 -15.19
N VAL A 377 -5.89 2.34 -14.18
CA VAL A 377 -6.00 0.87 -14.15
C VAL A 377 -7.37 0.46 -13.62
N ASP A 378 -7.83 1.07 -12.53
CA ASP A 378 -9.16 0.92 -11.94
C ASP A 378 -9.86 2.27 -11.74
N SER A 379 -10.84 2.51 -12.60
CA SER A 379 -11.61 3.76 -12.56
C SER A 379 -12.77 3.74 -11.55
N ILE A 380 -12.80 2.78 -10.61
CA ILE A 380 -13.92 2.63 -9.67
C ILE A 380 -13.56 3.43 -8.42
N ILE A 381 -13.91 4.72 -8.44
CA ILE A 381 -13.88 5.56 -7.24
C ILE A 381 -15.04 5.08 -6.37
N GLU A 382 -14.79 4.20 -5.40
CA GLU A 382 -15.78 3.92 -4.36
C GLU A 382 -15.88 5.15 -3.45
N SER A 383 -17.11 5.53 -3.12
CA SER A 383 -17.41 6.65 -2.22
C SER A 383 -16.56 6.56 -0.94
N PRO A 384 -16.01 7.67 -0.43
CA PRO A 384 -15.23 7.69 0.81
C PRO A 384 -16.04 7.26 2.06
N CYS A 385 -17.36 7.09 1.94
CA CYS A 385 -18.24 6.57 2.99
C CYS A 385 -18.53 5.07 2.92
N ILE A 386 -17.92 4.34 1.97
CA ILE A 386 -18.00 2.88 1.91
C ILE A 386 -16.58 2.33 1.92
N SER A 387 -16.31 1.34 2.80
CA SER A 387 -14.99 0.72 2.87
C SER A 387 -14.63 0.10 1.51
N THR A 388 -13.50 0.52 0.95
CA THR A 388 -13.00 0.04 -0.32
C THR A 388 -12.83 -1.48 -0.29
N GLN A 389 -13.46 -2.20 -1.21
CA GLN A 389 -13.30 -3.64 -1.27
C GLN A 389 -12.03 -4.01 -2.02
N ILE A 390 -10.97 -4.40 -1.30
CA ILE A 390 -9.88 -5.15 -1.92
C ILE A 390 -10.34 -6.57 -2.26
N LEU A 391 -10.18 -6.91 -3.54
CA LEU A 391 -10.54 -8.21 -4.07
C LEU A 391 -9.33 -9.14 -4.08
N THR A 392 -9.55 -10.42 -3.77
CA THR A 392 -8.54 -11.46 -4.02
C THR A 392 -8.58 -11.90 -5.49
N ASP A 393 -9.75 -11.82 -6.14
CA ASP A 393 -10.00 -12.07 -7.56
C ASP A 393 -11.33 -11.43 -8.03
N ASP A 394 -11.78 -11.71 -9.26
CA ASP A 394 -13.05 -11.20 -9.82
C ASP A 394 -14.33 -11.56 -9.01
N SER A 395 -14.25 -12.35 -7.93
CA SER A 395 -15.38 -12.97 -7.23
C SER A 395 -15.28 -13.07 -5.70
N HIS A 396 -14.13 -12.80 -5.11
CA HIS A 396 -13.86 -12.97 -3.68
C HIS A 396 -13.33 -11.65 -3.08
N ALA A 397 -14.05 -11.09 -2.12
CA ALA A 397 -13.67 -9.86 -1.43
C ALA A 397 -13.02 -10.18 -0.08
N ILE A 398 -11.90 -9.52 0.21
CA ILE A 398 -11.36 -9.46 1.57
C ILE A 398 -12.31 -8.58 2.37
N ILE A 399 -12.69 -9.06 3.57
CA ILE A 399 -13.53 -8.27 4.47
C ILE A 399 -12.62 -7.71 5.54
N VAL A 400 -12.45 -6.40 5.54
CA VAL A 400 -11.82 -5.69 6.65
C VAL A 400 -12.91 -5.18 7.58
N GLU A 401 -12.55 -4.98 8.85
CA GLU A 401 -13.38 -4.24 9.78
C GLU A 401 -13.67 -2.85 9.23
N GLU A 402 -14.83 -2.31 9.59
CA GLU A 402 -15.24 -0.97 9.16
C GLU A 402 -14.22 0.08 9.64
N GLY A 403 -14.08 1.17 8.86
CA GLY A 403 -13.09 2.21 9.11
C GLY A 403 -11.63 1.78 8.91
N VAL A 404 -11.35 0.75 8.10
CA VAL A 404 -9.97 0.39 7.72
C VAL A 404 -9.86 0.51 6.22
N HIS A 405 -8.78 1.14 5.74
CA HIS A 405 -8.50 1.29 4.31
C HIS A 405 -7.50 0.22 3.88
N PRO A 406 -7.95 -0.84 3.20
CA PRO A 406 -7.05 -1.84 2.65
C PRO A 406 -6.36 -1.29 1.40
N LYS A 407 -5.07 -1.61 1.26
CA LYS A 407 -4.22 -1.27 0.12
C LYS A 407 -3.48 -2.49 -0.41
N VAL A 408 -3.30 -2.61 -1.72
CA VAL A 408 -2.47 -3.68 -2.30
C VAL A 408 -1.00 -3.45 -1.96
N ALA A 409 -0.27 -4.51 -1.62
CA ALA A 409 1.13 -4.40 -1.22
C ALA A 409 2.08 -4.09 -2.39
N ASP A 410 3.34 -3.75 -2.08
CA ASP A 410 4.38 -3.31 -3.02
C ASP A 410 4.52 -4.18 -4.28
N TYR A 411 4.43 -5.51 -4.14
CA TYR A 411 4.50 -6.41 -5.28
C TYR A 411 3.37 -6.13 -6.27
N ALA A 412 2.12 -6.10 -5.79
CA ALA A 412 0.92 -5.93 -6.61
C ALA A 412 0.95 -4.56 -7.31
N GLN A 413 1.32 -3.50 -6.61
CA GLN A 413 1.55 -2.18 -7.19
C GLN A 413 2.62 -2.20 -8.29
N SER A 414 3.72 -2.95 -8.11
CA SER A 414 4.83 -2.98 -9.06
C SER A 414 4.48 -3.62 -10.42
N VAL A 415 3.40 -4.40 -10.45
CA VAL A 415 2.91 -5.10 -11.65
C VAL A 415 1.53 -4.62 -12.09
N ASP A 416 1.04 -3.51 -11.54
CA ASP A 416 -0.29 -2.93 -11.77
C ASP A 416 -1.41 -3.98 -11.58
N SER A 417 -1.34 -4.76 -10.49
CA SER A 417 -2.31 -5.79 -10.13
C SER A 417 -3.22 -5.30 -9.01
N SER A 418 -4.52 -5.49 -9.17
CA SER A 418 -5.53 -5.16 -8.15
C SER A 418 -5.79 -6.25 -7.11
N SER A 419 -5.11 -7.40 -7.24
CA SER A 419 -5.27 -8.51 -6.30
C SER A 419 -4.25 -8.44 -5.16
N ALA A 420 -4.74 -8.52 -3.92
CA ALA A 420 -3.93 -8.75 -2.72
C ALA A 420 -3.42 -10.20 -2.59
N VAL A 421 -3.82 -11.11 -3.48
CA VAL A 421 -3.33 -12.49 -3.50
C VAL A 421 -2.21 -12.65 -4.52
N VAL A 422 -1.04 -13.03 -4.03
CA VAL A 422 0.19 -13.17 -4.80
C VAL A 422 0.60 -14.65 -4.87
N PRO A 423 0.95 -15.18 -6.05
CA PRO A 423 1.57 -16.50 -6.13
C PRO A 423 2.88 -16.54 -5.33
N MET A 424 3.07 -17.56 -4.47
CA MET A 424 4.26 -17.70 -3.63
C MET A 424 5.58 -17.59 -4.43
N GLU A 425 5.63 -18.08 -5.66
CA GLU A 425 6.81 -17.95 -6.52
C GLU A 425 7.22 -16.49 -6.79
N ASN A 426 6.24 -15.62 -7.04
CA ASN A 426 6.48 -14.21 -7.34
C ASN A 426 6.81 -13.43 -6.07
N PHE A 427 6.11 -13.74 -4.97
CA PHE A 427 6.38 -13.17 -3.65
C PHE A 427 7.83 -13.45 -3.20
N MET A 428 8.28 -14.70 -3.32
CA MET A 428 9.67 -15.08 -3.03
C MET A 428 10.69 -14.37 -3.91
N GLU A 429 10.41 -14.21 -5.21
CA GLU A 429 11.31 -13.52 -6.13
C GLU A 429 11.41 -12.02 -5.81
N PHE A 430 10.30 -11.38 -5.46
CA PHE A 430 10.23 -9.96 -5.16
C PHE A 430 10.91 -9.60 -3.83
N TYR A 431 10.60 -10.31 -2.74
CA TYR A 431 11.11 -10.02 -1.41
C TYR A 431 12.42 -10.78 -1.05
N ASP A 432 12.99 -11.60 -1.95
CA ASP A 432 14.15 -12.50 -1.71
C ASP A 432 13.98 -13.42 -0.47
N VAL A 433 12.77 -13.92 -0.28
CA VAL A 433 12.39 -14.83 0.82
C VAL A 433 12.23 -16.26 0.34
N SER A 434 12.27 -17.21 1.28
CA SER A 434 11.99 -18.62 1.01
C SER A 434 10.58 -18.97 1.50
N SER A 435 9.92 -19.90 0.82
CA SER A 435 8.62 -20.44 1.26
C SER A 435 8.71 -21.06 2.67
N PRO A 436 7.68 -20.89 3.53
CA PRO A 436 7.70 -21.36 4.92
C PRO A 436 7.78 -22.88 5.05
N ASP A 437 7.17 -23.61 4.12
CA ASP A 437 7.12 -25.08 4.11
C ASP A 437 7.92 -25.71 2.96
N GLY A 438 8.44 -24.87 2.06
CA GLY A 438 9.28 -25.25 0.93
C GLY A 438 8.54 -25.47 -0.39
N GLU A 439 7.21 -25.40 -0.37
CA GLU A 439 6.35 -25.52 -1.55
C GLU A 439 6.15 -24.15 -2.23
N VAL A 440 5.90 -24.15 -3.54
CA VAL A 440 5.76 -22.91 -4.34
C VAL A 440 4.35 -22.69 -4.87
N HIS A 441 3.41 -23.60 -4.57
CA HIS A 441 2.04 -23.58 -5.10
C HIS A 441 1.04 -22.88 -4.18
N HIS A 442 1.50 -22.17 -3.15
CA HIS A 442 0.64 -21.48 -2.18
C HIS A 442 0.26 -20.07 -2.65
N GLU A 443 -0.90 -19.62 -2.20
CA GLU A 443 -1.34 -18.23 -2.27
C GLU A 443 -0.84 -17.48 -1.03
N VAL A 444 -0.28 -16.29 -1.25
CA VAL A 444 0.11 -15.35 -0.18
C VAL A 444 -0.86 -14.19 -0.24
N TYR A 445 -1.51 -13.89 0.88
CA TYR A 445 -2.22 -12.62 1.06
C TYR A 445 -1.17 -11.60 1.45
N ASP A 446 -0.92 -10.64 0.55
CA ASP A 446 0.05 -9.55 0.70
C ASP A 446 -0.69 -8.23 0.49
N MET A 447 -0.97 -7.54 1.59
CA MET A 447 -1.70 -6.26 1.59
C MET A 447 -1.22 -5.35 2.72
N GLN A 448 -1.53 -4.07 2.59
CA GLN A 448 -1.39 -3.05 3.61
C GLN A 448 -2.77 -2.76 4.20
N LEU A 449 -2.88 -2.63 5.51
CA LEU A 449 -4.11 -2.21 6.18
C LEU A 449 -3.82 -0.90 6.90
N GLN A 450 -4.36 0.18 6.38
CA GLN A 450 -4.27 1.49 7.01
C GLN A 450 -5.39 1.63 8.05
N LEU A 451 -4.99 1.86 9.30
CA LEU A 451 -5.90 1.98 10.43
C LEU A 451 -6.44 3.41 10.54
N ASN A 452 -7.74 3.57 10.80
CA ASN A 452 -8.32 4.87 11.09
C ASN A 452 -8.21 5.24 12.57
N GLY A 453 -8.17 6.56 12.83
CA GLY A 453 -8.26 7.12 14.16
C GLY A 453 -7.17 6.61 15.10
N SER A 454 -7.61 6.17 16.28
CA SER A 454 -6.75 5.65 17.36
C SER A 454 -6.63 4.13 17.38
N LYS A 455 -7.05 3.44 16.31
CA LYS A 455 -7.14 1.98 16.29
C LYS A 455 -5.75 1.34 16.23
N ASP A 456 -5.48 0.35 17.09
CA ASP A 456 -4.22 -0.38 17.15
C ASP A 456 -4.33 -1.84 16.69
N ASP A 457 -5.55 -2.40 16.61
CA ASP A 457 -5.82 -3.72 16.06
C ASP A 457 -6.97 -3.76 15.04
N VAL A 458 -6.92 -4.71 14.11
CA VAL A 458 -7.92 -4.88 13.05
C VAL A 458 -8.32 -6.34 12.87
N GLN A 459 -9.63 -6.55 12.73
CA GLN A 459 -10.17 -7.82 12.27
C GLN A 459 -10.27 -7.86 10.75
N THR A 460 -9.67 -8.88 10.13
CA THR A 460 -9.77 -9.11 8.68
C THR A 460 -10.13 -10.57 8.38
N VAL A 461 -11.00 -10.77 7.39
CA VAL A 461 -11.44 -12.07 6.92
C VAL A 461 -10.91 -12.32 5.52
N LEU A 462 -10.07 -13.35 5.42
CA LEU A 462 -9.43 -13.77 4.18
C LEU A 462 -10.24 -14.92 3.54
N PRO A 463 -10.80 -14.74 2.32
CA PRO A 463 -11.50 -15.80 1.60
C PRO A 463 -10.49 -16.71 0.90
N MET A 464 -10.52 -18.00 1.21
CA MET A 464 -9.66 -19.02 0.61
C MET A 464 -10.26 -19.52 -0.71
N SER A 465 -9.45 -19.57 -1.76
CA SER A 465 -9.83 -20.14 -3.06
C SER A 465 -10.05 -21.66 -2.99
N GLU A 466 -9.30 -22.35 -2.13
CA GLU A 466 -9.42 -23.78 -1.84
C GLU A 466 -9.84 -24.03 -0.38
N PRO A 467 -10.59 -25.12 -0.09
CA PRO A 467 -10.95 -25.46 1.28
C PRO A 467 -9.70 -25.73 2.13
N ILE A 468 -9.71 -25.22 3.36
CA ILE A 468 -8.64 -25.43 4.33
C ILE A 468 -8.39 -26.93 4.53
N GLY A 469 -7.11 -27.31 4.44
CA GLY A 469 -6.65 -28.68 4.58
C GLY A 469 -6.71 -29.29 5.97
N ASN A 470 -6.37 -30.57 6.07
CA ASN A 470 -6.23 -31.23 7.36
C ASN A 470 -4.91 -30.81 8.04
N ASN A 471 -4.99 -30.35 9.29
CA ASN A 471 -3.85 -29.86 10.08
C ASN A 471 -3.13 -28.68 9.41
N ALA A 472 -3.88 -27.81 8.72
CA ALA A 472 -3.32 -26.61 8.12
C ALA A 472 -2.63 -25.72 9.17
N THR A 473 -1.61 -24.99 8.73
CA THR A 473 -0.83 -24.05 9.55
C THR A 473 -0.86 -22.68 8.87
N LEU A 474 -1.14 -21.63 9.64
CA LEU A 474 -1.00 -20.25 9.18
C LEU A 474 0.44 -19.80 9.46
N TYR A 475 1.10 -19.26 8.45
CA TYR A 475 2.37 -18.57 8.58
C TYR A 475 2.16 -17.07 8.33
N SER A 476 2.77 -16.24 9.17
CA SER A 476 2.87 -14.78 8.98
C SER A 476 4.32 -14.34 8.94
N MET A 477 4.58 -13.19 8.33
CA MET A 477 5.87 -12.50 8.45
C MET A 477 5.80 -11.42 9.51
N SER A 478 6.89 -11.26 10.28
CA SER A 478 7.04 -10.16 11.25
C SER A 478 8.53 -9.84 11.46
N GLY A 479 8.87 -8.56 11.55
CA GLY A 479 10.18 -8.07 11.99
C GLY A 479 11.38 -8.47 11.12
N GLY A 480 11.22 -8.52 9.79
CA GLY A 480 12.34 -8.68 8.83
C GLY A 480 12.32 -9.95 7.97
N ASP A 481 11.30 -10.10 7.12
CA ASP A 481 11.25 -11.05 6.00
C ASP A 481 11.41 -12.53 6.38
N GLN A 482 11.02 -12.93 7.59
CA GLN A 482 11.03 -14.32 8.03
C GLN A 482 9.61 -14.81 8.34
N TRP A 483 9.27 -15.99 7.82
CA TRP A 483 8.02 -16.66 8.16
C TRP A 483 8.05 -17.23 9.58
N SER A 484 6.93 -17.10 10.29
CA SER A 484 6.69 -17.65 11.62
C SER A 484 5.28 -18.21 11.71
N ASP A 485 5.11 -19.34 12.40
CA ASP A 485 3.81 -19.84 12.83
C ASP A 485 3.57 -19.60 14.34
N GLU A 486 4.45 -18.86 15.02
CA GLU A 486 4.38 -18.67 16.48
C GLU A 486 3.07 -17.99 16.92
N SER A 487 2.61 -16.99 16.15
CA SER A 487 1.31 -16.32 16.34
C SER A 487 0.15 -17.31 16.28
N TYR A 488 0.20 -18.26 15.35
CA TYR A 488 -0.78 -19.34 15.25
C TYR A 488 -0.65 -20.39 16.36
N GLN A 489 0.57 -20.79 16.75
CA GLN A 489 0.80 -21.84 17.75
C GLN A 489 0.52 -21.38 19.20
N ALA A 490 0.54 -20.08 19.47
CA ALA A 490 0.38 -19.50 20.81
C ALA A 490 -1.07 -19.53 21.36
N GLN A 491 -1.95 -20.41 20.86
CA GLN A 491 -3.39 -20.53 21.19
C GLN A 491 -3.75 -20.83 22.67
N SER A 492 -2.81 -20.71 23.61
CA SER A 492 -3.06 -20.82 25.04
C SER A 492 -2.78 -19.50 25.76
N GLY A 493 -3.70 -18.54 25.61
CA GLY A 493 -3.83 -17.37 26.49
C GLY A 493 -3.52 -16.00 25.86
N GLN A 494 -3.55 -15.85 24.54
CA GLN A 494 -3.43 -14.54 23.86
C GLN A 494 -4.77 -13.98 23.36
N THR A 495 -4.76 -12.67 23.09
CA THR A 495 -5.82 -11.78 22.58
C THR A 495 -6.08 -11.89 21.08
N GLN A 496 -5.30 -12.68 20.32
CA GLN A 496 -5.44 -12.79 18.86
C GLN A 496 -5.66 -14.24 18.39
N PRO A 497 -6.92 -14.71 18.41
CA PRO A 497 -7.27 -16.04 17.92
C PRO A 497 -7.40 -16.04 16.39
N VAL A 498 -6.58 -16.84 15.70
CA VAL A 498 -6.89 -17.26 14.33
C VAL A 498 -8.13 -18.16 14.38
N MET A 499 -9.15 -17.82 13.60
CA MET A 499 -10.40 -18.57 13.51
C MET A 499 -10.75 -18.88 12.06
N SER A 500 -11.58 -19.90 11.83
CA SER A 500 -12.06 -20.23 10.50
C SER A 500 -13.58 -20.45 10.45
N SER A 501 -14.16 -20.27 9.28
CA SER A 501 -15.55 -20.61 8.99
C SER A 501 -15.74 -21.10 7.55
N GLY A 502 -16.83 -21.81 7.30
CA GLY A 502 -17.29 -22.07 5.93
C GLY A 502 -17.92 -20.81 5.31
N TRP A 503 -18.26 -20.90 4.02
CA TRP A 503 -18.98 -19.84 3.32
C TRP A 503 -20.27 -19.42 4.04
N LEU A 504 -20.53 -18.10 4.06
CA LEU A 504 -21.73 -17.49 4.59
C LEU A 504 -22.96 -18.06 3.88
N ASP A 505 -23.86 -18.66 4.67
CA ASP A 505 -25.07 -19.34 4.17
C ASP A 505 -24.83 -20.38 3.07
N GLY A 506 -23.60 -20.90 2.95
CA GLY A 506 -23.18 -21.85 1.93
C GLY A 506 -23.07 -21.25 0.52
N LYS A 507 -23.03 -19.92 0.39
CA LYS A 507 -22.81 -19.23 -0.89
C LYS A 507 -21.31 -19.09 -1.14
N GLU A 508 -20.81 -19.84 -2.11
CA GLU A 508 -19.41 -19.81 -2.55
C GLU A 508 -18.94 -18.37 -2.80
N GLY A 509 -17.75 -18.05 -2.28
CA GLY A 509 -17.09 -16.76 -2.37
C GLY A 509 -17.59 -15.66 -1.43
N THR A 510 -18.54 -15.95 -0.54
CA THR A 510 -19.03 -14.97 0.46
C THR A 510 -18.65 -15.43 1.86
N CYS A 511 -17.81 -14.66 2.56
CA CYS A 511 -17.44 -14.93 3.95
C CYS A 511 -18.35 -14.20 4.95
N PRO A 512 -18.52 -14.72 6.18
CA PRO A 512 -19.08 -13.93 7.28
C PRO A 512 -18.20 -12.72 7.61
N SER A 513 -18.81 -11.63 8.07
CA SER A 513 -18.06 -10.44 8.51
C SER A 513 -17.41 -10.62 9.89
N SER A 514 -16.48 -9.74 10.26
CA SER A 514 -15.86 -9.68 11.60
C SER A 514 -16.90 -9.58 12.72
N LYS A 515 -18.03 -8.89 12.49
CA LYS A 515 -19.15 -8.75 13.44
C LYS A 515 -19.92 -10.06 13.70
N GLU A 516 -19.82 -11.04 12.80
CA GLU A 516 -20.50 -12.34 12.92
C GLU A 516 -19.62 -13.41 13.58
N GLN A 517 -18.94 -13.06 14.68
CA GLN A 517 -17.97 -13.94 15.37
C GLN A 517 -18.55 -15.31 15.78
N ASP A 518 -19.86 -15.42 15.98
CA ASP A 518 -20.53 -16.69 16.31
C ASP A 518 -20.51 -17.72 15.17
N LYS A 519 -20.23 -17.27 13.93
CA LYS A 519 -20.04 -18.13 12.76
C LYS A 519 -18.62 -18.68 12.64
N PHE A 520 -17.66 -18.13 13.38
CA PHE A 520 -16.27 -18.56 13.37
C PHE A 520 -15.97 -19.58 14.47
N THR A 521 -15.09 -20.53 14.16
CA THR A 521 -14.59 -21.52 15.10
C THR A 521 -13.09 -21.34 15.28
N ALA A 522 -12.59 -21.41 16.51
CA ALA A 522 -11.17 -21.24 16.81
C ALA A 522 -10.28 -22.25 16.05
N GLY A 523 -9.14 -21.77 15.56
CA GLY A 523 -8.18 -22.52 14.76
C GLY A 523 -8.58 -22.66 13.29
N LEU A 524 -7.70 -23.28 12.49
CA LEU A 524 -7.96 -23.62 11.08
C LEU A 524 -8.65 -24.99 10.98
N ASN A 525 -9.93 -25.00 10.60
CA ASN A 525 -10.72 -26.22 10.53
C ASN A 525 -10.81 -26.75 9.09
N ALA A 526 -10.61 -28.06 8.92
CA ALA A 526 -10.60 -28.67 7.60
C ALA A 526 -11.97 -28.54 6.90
N GLY A 527 -11.97 -28.00 5.68
CA GLY A 527 -13.16 -27.77 4.86
C GLY A 527 -13.75 -26.36 4.96
N ASP A 528 -13.26 -25.52 5.88
CA ASP A 528 -13.60 -24.10 5.95
C ASP A 528 -12.94 -23.32 4.79
N HIS A 529 -13.44 -22.12 4.49
CA HIS A 529 -12.98 -21.29 3.37
C HIS A 529 -12.75 -19.83 3.77
N CYS A 530 -12.97 -19.46 5.02
CA CYS A 530 -12.80 -18.10 5.50
C CYS A 530 -11.89 -18.14 6.73
N VAL A 531 -10.86 -17.31 6.75
CA VAL A 531 -9.93 -17.17 7.88
C VAL A 531 -10.09 -15.79 8.48
N LEU A 532 -10.53 -15.73 9.73
CA LEU A 532 -10.56 -14.49 10.51
C LEU A 532 -9.24 -14.35 11.26
N LEU A 533 -8.58 -13.23 11.03
CA LEU A 533 -7.37 -12.78 11.71
C LEU A 533 -7.71 -11.55 12.55
N ASN A 534 -7.09 -11.47 13.72
CA ASN A 534 -6.93 -10.21 14.42
C ASN A 534 -5.46 -9.83 14.26
N ALA A 535 -5.15 -8.63 13.77
CA ALA A 535 -3.80 -8.14 13.57
C ALA A 535 -3.59 -6.85 14.38
N VAL A 536 -2.48 -6.74 15.12
CA VAL A 536 -2.10 -5.50 15.83
C VAL A 536 -0.99 -4.82 15.02
N ASP A 537 -1.03 -3.49 14.96
CA ASP A 537 0.07 -2.64 14.50
C ASP A 537 1.34 -2.86 15.33
N GLY A 538 2.50 -3.04 14.68
CA GLY A 538 3.72 -3.51 15.32
C GLY A 538 3.68 -4.95 15.88
N GLY A 539 2.62 -5.69 15.56
CA GLY A 539 2.33 -7.04 16.05
C GLY A 539 2.97 -8.17 15.24
N ALA A 540 2.49 -9.39 15.47
CA ALA A 540 3.03 -10.60 14.82
C ALA A 540 2.49 -10.84 13.38
N PHE A 541 1.48 -10.08 12.98
CA PHE A 541 0.91 -10.07 11.63
C PHE A 541 1.34 -8.84 10.83
N ASP A 542 2.14 -7.97 11.43
CA ASP A 542 2.69 -6.81 10.80
C ASP A 542 4.15 -7.07 10.41
N ARG A 543 4.43 -7.02 9.11
CA ARG A 543 5.70 -7.41 8.51
C ARG A 543 6.83 -6.45 8.87
N ASP A 544 6.55 -5.15 8.93
CA ASP A 544 7.56 -4.16 9.30
C ASP A 544 7.79 -4.13 10.83
N GLY A 545 6.76 -4.46 11.61
CA GLY A 545 6.81 -4.60 13.06
C GLY A 545 6.96 -3.25 13.78
N GLU A 546 6.66 -2.15 13.09
CA GLU A 546 6.68 -0.80 13.64
C GLU A 546 5.25 -0.40 14.06
N VAL A 547 5.11 0.47 15.06
CA VAL A 547 3.79 1.02 15.42
C VAL A 547 3.65 2.35 14.70
N ASN A 548 3.01 2.34 13.53
CA ASN A 548 2.97 3.46 12.59
C ASN A 548 1.57 3.71 11.98
N GLY A 549 0.55 2.96 12.41
CA GLY A 549 -0.82 3.07 11.90
C GLY A 549 -1.09 2.29 10.62
N GLU A 550 -0.15 1.44 10.18
CA GLU A 550 -0.27 0.62 8.98
C GLU A 550 0.23 -0.80 9.25
N ILE A 551 -0.63 -1.80 9.03
CA ILE A 551 -0.25 -3.21 9.15
C ILE A 551 0.15 -3.75 7.78
N HIS A 552 1.41 -4.15 7.63
CA HIS A 552 1.91 -4.82 6.42
C HIS A 552 1.62 -6.33 6.53
N LEU A 553 0.43 -6.75 6.13
CA LEU A 553 -0.02 -8.12 6.26
C LEU A 553 0.52 -9.00 5.14
N SER A 554 1.45 -9.90 5.48
CA SER A 554 1.87 -11.01 4.60
C SER A 554 1.62 -12.37 5.27
N VAL A 555 0.59 -13.09 4.82
CA VAL A 555 0.19 -14.38 5.40
C VAL A 555 -0.07 -15.45 4.36
N THR A 556 0.19 -16.70 4.72
CA THR A 556 -0.14 -17.87 3.89
C THR A 556 -0.62 -19.04 4.74
N VAL A 557 -1.58 -19.79 4.22
CA VAL A 557 -2.07 -21.03 4.83
C VAL A 557 -1.46 -22.21 4.09
N THR A 558 -0.78 -23.09 4.81
CA THR A 558 -0.13 -24.27 4.23
C THR A 558 -0.67 -25.56 4.82
N GLU A 559 -0.59 -26.64 4.03
CA GLU A 559 -0.86 -27.99 4.50
C GLU A 559 0.44 -28.73 4.88
N PRO A 560 0.43 -29.59 5.91
CA PRO A 560 1.61 -30.36 6.24
C PRO A 560 1.95 -31.31 5.08
N LEU A 561 3.18 -31.18 4.60
CA LEU A 561 3.76 -32.03 3.55
C LEU A 561 3.36 -33.49 3.74
N SER A 562 2.63 -34.03 2.77
CA SER A 562 2.33 -35.46 2.71
C SER A 562 3.59 -36.23 2.30
N SER A 563 4.52 -36.35 3.27
CA SER A 563 5.91 -36.81 3.17
C SER A 563 6.89 -35.80 2.56
N PRO A 564 8.07 -35.57 3.19
CA PRO A 564 9.09 -34.71 2.60
C PRO A 564 9.60 -35.32 1.31
N VAL A 565 9.46 -34.60 0.20
CA VAL A 565 9.94 -35.04 -1.11
C VAL A 565 11.43 -34.71 -1.22
N GLU A 566 12.30 -35.54 -0.64
CA GLU A 566 13.76 -35.31 -0.52
C GLU A 566 14.57 -35.40 -1.84
N PHE A 567 14.15 -34.85 -2.99
CA PHE A 567 15.00 -34.91 -4.22
C PHE A 567 15.21 -33.58 -4.98
N VAL A 568 16.47 -33.26 -5.28
CA VAL A 568 16.86 -32.11 -6.12
C VAL A 568 16.71 -32.46 -7.60
N GLU A 569 16.06 -31.62 -8.39
CA GLU A 569 15.87 -31.86 -9.82
C GLU A 569 16.97 -31.22 -10.69
N VAL A 570 17.44 -31.97 -11.68
CA VAL A 570 18.42 -31.50 -12.67
C VAL A 570 18.00 -31.86 -14.10
N GLY A 571 18.44 -31.04 -15.07
CA GLY A 571 18.32 -31.33 -16.49
C GLY A 571 16.92 -31.05 -17.06
N ARG A 572 16.30 -29.91 -16.71
CA ARG A 572 14.99 -29.51 -17.26
C ARG A 572 15.08 -29.24 -18.77
N SER A 573 14.12 -29.78 -19.53
CA SER A 573 14.12 -29.60 -20.98
C SER A 573 13.96 -28.12 -21.33
N ALA A 574 14.71 -27.62 -22.32
CA ALA A 574 14.70 -26.23 -22.78
C ALA A 574 13.39 -25.81 -23.51
N GLY A 575 12.28 -26.53 -23.31
CA GLY A 575 10.97 -26.21 -23.86
C GLY A 575 10.25 -25.16 -23.02
N GLY A 576 10.75 -23.92 -23.05
CA GLY A 576 10.16 -22.77 -22.32
C GLY A 576 10.96 -21.48 -22.49
N SER A 577 10.71 -20.79 -23.60
CA SER A 577 10.87 -19.35 -23.94
C SER A 577 11.96 -18.40 -23.37
N ALA A 578 12.65 -18.60 -22.24
CA ALA A 578 13.49 -17.54 -21.67
C ALA A 578 14.97 -17.54 -22.15
N GLY A 579 15.66 -18.69 -22.14
CA GLY A 579 17.07 -18.77 -22.54
C GLY A 579 17.33 -18.57 -24.05
N TRP A 580 16.29 -18.72 -24.88
CA TRP A 580 16.35 -18.59 -26.33
C TRP A 580 16.60 -17.14 -26.78
N LEU A 581 16.10 -16.16 -26.03
CA LEU A 581 16.14 -14.75 -26.42
C LEU A 581 17.49 -14.09 -26.11
N SER A 582 18.18 -14.49 -25.05
CA SER A 582 19.44 -13.87 -24.61
C SER A 582 20.60 -14.18 -25.56
N ILE A 583 20.70 -15.43 -26.05
CA ILE A 583 21.76 -15.87 -26.98
C ILE A 583 21.50 -15.32 -28.40
N ILE A 584 20.24 -15.27 -28.83
CA ILE A 584 19.84 -14.69 -30.12
C ILE A 584 19.98 -13.17 -30.10
N GLY A 585 19.67 -12.50 -28.99
CA GLY A 585 19.80 -11.06 -28.80
C GLY A 585 21.25 -10.57 -28.87
N LEU A 586 22.18 -11.28 -28.21
CA LEU A 586 23.62 -10.98 -28.24
C LEU A 586 24.23 -11.14 -29.64
N LEU A 587 23.79 -12.13 -30.44
CA LEU A 587 24.25 -12.29 -31.82
C LEU A 587 23.52 -11.38 -32.82
N GLY A 588 22.25 -11.06 -32.57
CA GLY A 588 21.42 -10.17 -33.39
C GLY A 588 21.96 -8.75 -33.47
N LEU A 589 22.60 -8.28 -32.38
CA LEU A 589 23.31 -7.00 -32.34
C LEU A 589 24.63 -7.01 -33.13
N LEU A 590 25.28 -8.17 -33.28
CA LEU A 590 26.56 -8.32 -34.01
C LEU A 590 26.37 -8.62 -35.51
N LEU A 591 25.25 -9.19 -35.95
CA LEU A 591 25.04 -9.66 -37.33
C LEU A 591 23.68 -9.25 -37.90
N ARG A 592 23.49 -7.94 -38.05
CA ARG A 592 22.27 -7.27 -38.57
C ARG A 592 21.85 -7.64 -40.01
N ARG A 593 22.49 -8.62 -40.68
CA ARG A 593 22.26 -8.98 -42.09
C ARG A 593 22.04 -10.47 -42.40
N VAL A 594 22.05 -11.38 -41.43
CA VAL A 594 22.00 -12.84 -41.71
C VAL A 594 20.72 -13.53 -41.23
N LEU A 595 19.90 -12.85 -40.40
CA LEU A 595 18.69 -13.41 -39.78
C LEU A 595 17.62 -14.00 -40.74
N PRO A 596 17.37 -13.48 -41.97
CA PRO A 596 16.32 -14.06 -42.81
C PRO A 596 16.66 -15.44 -43.41
N SER A 597 17.88 -15.95 -43.23
CA SER A 597 18.33 -17.23 -43.81
C SER A 597 18.58 -18.36 -42.80
N MET A 598 18.47 -18.10 -41.49
CA MET A 598 18.80 -19.08 -40.44
C MET A 598 17.58 -19.79 -39.83
N LEU A 599 16.35 -19.35 -40.10
CA LEU A 599 15.09 -19.89 -39.52
C LEU A 599 14.59 -21.21 -40.14
N LEU A 600 15.41 -21.91 -40.93
CA LEU A 600 15.06 -23.20 -41.54
C LEU A 600 16.26 -24.15 -41.45
N LEU A 601 16.42 -24.81 -40.29
CA LEU A 601 17.20 -26.05 -40.19
C LEU A 601 16.21 -27.22 -40.10
N PRO A 602 16.09 -28.04 -41.17
CA PRO A 602 15.24 -29.22 -41.17
C PRO A 602 15.94 -30.39 -40.47
N LEU A 603 15.14 -31.38 -40.05
CA LEU A 603 15.56 -32.71 -39.59
C LEU A 603 16.83 -33.20 -40.30
N LEU A 604 17.91 -33.42 -39.53
CA LEU A 604 19.13 -34.07 -39.97
C LEU A 604 18.82 -35.53 -40.37
N GLN A 605 18.54 -35.76 -41.64
CA GLN A 605 18.72 -37.09 -42.23
C GLN A 605 20.23 -37.34 -42.36
N VAL A 606 20.78 -38.12 -41.42
CA VAL A 606 22.17 -38.61 -41.47
C VAL A 606 22.32 -39.48 -42.72
N SER A 607 22.72 -38.84 -43.82
CA SER A 607 23.07 -39.49 -45.08
C SER A 607 24.57 -39.72 -45.07
N THR A 608 24.97 -40.97 -45.32
CA THR A 608 26.33 -41.50 -45.48
C THR A 608 27.48 -40.48 -45.54
N VAL A 609 28.35 -40.50 -44.51
CA VAL A 609 29.62 -39.75 -44.42
C VAL A 609 30.42 -39.93 -45.72
N ASN A 610 30.71 -38.82 -46.39
CA ASN A 610 31.47 -38.78 -47.64
C ASN A 610 32.98 -38.88 -47.33
N ALA A 611 33.79 -39.33 -48.30
CA ALA A 611 35.22 -39.63 -48.10
C ALA A 611 36.15 -38.41 -47.89
N GLN A 612 35.60 -37.24 -47.53
CA GLN A 612 36.29 -35.95 -47.48
C GLN A 612 36.19 -35.23 -46.12
N ALA A 613 35.53 -35.82 -45.12
CA ALA A 613 35.44 -35.27 -43.77
C ALA A 613 36.80 -35.28 -43.05
N GLN A 614 37.17 -34.17 -42.42
CA GLN A 614 38.41 -34.03 -41.65
C GLN A 614 38.15 -34.27 -40.16
N PRO A 615 38.71 -35.34 -39.57
CA PRO A 615 38.57 -35.58 -38.14
C PRO A 615 39.47 -34.66 -37.32
N TYR A 616 38.98 -34.24 -36.16
CA TYR A 616 39.74 -33.48 -35.18
C TYR A 616 39.41 -33.91 -33.76
N VAL A 617 40.32 -33.60 -32.84
CA VAL A 617 40.13 -33.80 -31.40
C VAL A 617 40.38 -32.49 -30.69
N GLY A 618 39.78 -32.32 -29.51
CA GLY A 618 40.09 -31.17 -28.69
C GLY A 618 39.70 -31.33 -27.24
N ALA A 619 40.15 -30.34 -26.47
CA ALA A 619 39.85 -30.18 -25.07
C ALA A 619 39.49 -28.73 -24.79
N ALA A 620 38.67 -28.51 -23.76
CA ALA A 620 38.27 -27.18 -23.34
C ALA A 620 38.33 -27.04 -21.82
N VAL A 621 38.50 -25.79 -21.40
CA VAL A 621 38.40 -25.35 -20.01
C VAL A 621 37.59 -24.07 -19.96
N GLY A 622 36.91 -23.82 -18.85
CA GLY A 622 36.08 -22.63 -18.69
C GLY A 622 35.30 -22.64 -17.38
N GLY A 623 34.22 -21.89 -17.35
CA GLY A 623 33.29 -21.83 -16.22
C GLY A 623 31.92 -22.41 -16.57
N SER A 624 31.23 -22.91 -15.55
CA SER A 624 29.82 -23.27 -15.60
C SER A 624 28.98 -22.24 -14.83
N TYR A 625 27.69 -22.20 -15.19
CA TYR A 625 26.64 -21.63 -14.37
C TYR A 625 25.56 -22.72 -14.21
N LEU A 626 25.26 -23.04 -12.95
CA LEU A 626 24.41 -24.15 -12.52
C LEU A 626 23.31 -23.59 -11.62
N SER A 627 22.08 -23.96 -11.90
CA SER A 627 20.89 -23.50 -11.18
C SER A 627 19.92 -24.67 -11.01
N PRO A 628 20.23 -25.66 -10.14
CA PRO A 628 19.32 -26.78 -9.87
C PRO A 628 17.91 -26.28 -9.51
N ASP A 629 16.91 -27.04 -9.92
CA ASP A 629 15.51 -26.70 -9.71
C ASP A 629 15.02 -27.25 -8.38
N SER A 630 14.32 -26.42 -7.61
CA SER A 630 13.81 -26.81 -6.31
C SER A 630 12.59 -27.70 -6.39
N ASN A 631 11.81 -27.63 -7.48
CA ASN A 631 10.60 -28.43 -7.73
C ASN A 631 9.92 -28.90 -6.42
N GLU A 632 9.56 -27.94 -5.55
CA GLU A 632 8.85 -28.11 -4.26
C GLU A 632 9.71 -28.26 -2.98
N LEU A 633 11.03 -28.01 -3.01
CA LEU A 633 11.94 -28.21 -1.86
C LEU A 633 12.38 -26.97 -1.08
N GLY A 634 12.02 -25.76 -1.50
CA GLY A 634 12.38 -24.52 -0.78
C GLY A 634 13.88 -24.34 -0.48
N PHE A 635 14.79 -24.79 -1.35
CA PHE A 635 16.23 -24.57 -1.15
C PHE A 635 16.73 -23.35 -1.91
N LYS A 636 17.71 -22.64 -1.34
CA LYS A 636 18.44 -21.55 -2.00
C LYS A 636 19.75 -22.07 -2.56
N VAL A 637 20.04 -21.80 -3.83
CA VAL A 637 21.36 -22.08 -4.41
C VAL A 637 22.32 -21.01 -3.89
N THR A 638 23.34 -21.42 -3.14
CA THR A 638 24.30 -20.49 -2.52
C THR A 638 25.52 -20.28 -3.40
N GLU A 639 25.86 -21.25 -4.25
CA GLU A 639 26.96 -21.15 -5.20
C GLU A 639 26.56 -21.72 -6.56
N HIS A 640 26.50 -20.84 -7.57
CA HIS A 640 26.03 -21.16 -8.92
C HIS A 640 27.14 -21.49 -9.92
N SER A 641 28.41 -21.19 -9.62
CA SER A 641 29.48 -21.20 -10.63
C SER A 641 30.65 -22.05 -10.20
N ASP A 642 31.16 -22.90 -11.10
CA ASP A 642 32.34 -23.71 -10.84
C ASP A 642 33.19 -23.85 -12.13
N PHE A 643 34.35 -24.49 -11.99
CA PHE A 643 35.24 -24.82 -13.08
C PHE A 643 34.68 -25.96 -13.94
N ALA A 644 34.64 -25.74 -15.26
CA ALA A 644 34.21 -26.72 -16.22
C ALA A 644 35.35 -27.15 -17.16
N TYR A 645 35.36 -28.43 -17.54
CA TYR A 645 36.22 -28.93 -18.61
C TYR A 645 35.46 -29.84 -19.58
N GLN A 646 35.91 -29.87 -20.83
CA GLN A 646 35.28 -30.68 -21.88
C GLN A 646 36.32 -31.43 -22.71
N LEU A 647 36.00 -32.65 -23.09
CA LEU A 647 36.72 -33.44 -24.09
C LEU A 647 35.78 -33.73 -25.27
N PHE A 648 36.27 -33.57 -26.49
CA PHE A 648 35.43 -33.75 -27.67
C PHE A 648 36.21 -34.27 -28.88
N VAL A 649 35.48 -34.96 -29.75
CA VAL A 649 35.94 -35.44 -31.06
C VAL A 649 34.94 -35.02 -32.12
N GLY A 650 35.43 -34.56 -33.26
CA GLY A 650 34.58 -34.01 -34.31
C GLY A 650 35.00 -34.40 -35.72
N LEU A 651 34.04 -34.30 -36.64
CA LEU A 651 34.23 -34.42 -38.08
C LEU A 651 33.81 -33.10 -38.73
N GLU A 652 34.68 -32.50 -39.52
CA GLU A 652 34.42 -31.27 -40.27
C GLU A 652 34.24 -31.58 -41.78
N GLU A 653 33.14 -31.12 -42.36
CA GLU A 653 32.86 -31.18 -43.79
C GLU A 653 32.26 -29.84 -44.27
N GLY A 654 33.09 -29.03 -44.94
CA GLY A 654 32.68 -27.72 -45.45
C GLY A 654 32.30 -26.75 -44.33
N ALA A 655 31.05 -26.29 -44.32
CA ALA A 655 30.52 -25.38 -43.28
C ALA A 655 29.93 -26.12 -42.08
N PHE A 656 29.87 -27.46 -42.11
CA PHE A 656 29.23 -28.26 -41.07
C PHE A 656 30.26 -29.06 -40.28
N THR A 657 30.03 -29.15 -38.97
CA THR A 657 30.76 -30.09 -38.11
C THR A 657 29.78 -30.93 -37.31
N VAL A 658 30.13 -32.19 -37.07
CA VAL A 658 29.44 -33.04 -36.10
C VAL A 658 30.44 -33.38 -35.00
N GLU A 659 30.06 -33.14 -33.74
CA GLU A 659 30.90 -33.38 -32.57
C GLU A 659 30.20 -34.28 -31.55
N GLY A 660 30.96 -35.19 -30.96
CA GLY A 660 30.59 -35.87 -29.71
C GLY A 660 31.45 -35.35 -28.57
N TYR A 661 30.86 -35.07 -27.41
CA TYR A 661 31.55 -34.46 -26.28
C TYR A 661 31.16 -35.06 -24.92
N TYR A 662 32.07 -34.92 -23.96
CA TYR A 662 31.88 -35.14 -22.54
C TYR A 662 32.31 -33.88 -21.79
N THR A 663 31.44 -33.38 -20.91
CA THR A 663 31.65 -32.16 -20.13
C THR A 663 31.49 -32.47 -18.65
N GLU A 664 32.48 -32.07 -17.85
CA GLU A 664 32.36 -31.95 -16.40
C GLU A 664 32.11 -30.48 -16.08
N MET A 665 31.07 -30.17 -15.32
CA MET A 665 30.64 -28.79 -15.06
C MET A 665 30.85 -28.35 -13.62
N GLY A 666 31.41 -29.20 -12.77
CA GLY A 666 31.64 -28.88 -11.37
C GLY A 666 30.41 -29.09 -10.50
N GLU A 667 30.33 -28.35 -9.41
CA GLU A 667 29.35 -28.49 -8.34
C GLU A 667 28.56 -27.19 -8.10
N ALA A 668 27.25 -27.32 -7.86
CA ALA A 668 26.42 -26.25 -7.32
C ALA A 668 26.16 -26.54 -5.84
N THR A 669 26.27 -25.54 -4.98
CA THR A 669 25.94 -25.69 -3.55
C THR A 669 24.52 -25.22 -3.30
N VAL A 670 23.72 -26.05 -2.64
CA VAL A 670 22.35 -25.75 -2.24
C VAL A 670 22.25 -25.75 -0.72
N ARG A 671 21.49 -24.80 -0.17
CA ARG A 671 21.14 -24.76 1.26
C ARG A 671 19.69 -25.16 1.42
N MET A 672 19.46 -26.27 2.09
CA MET A 672 18.12 -26.78 2.42
C MET A 672 17.45 -25.93 3.50
N THR A 673 16.12 -25.98 3.56
CA THR A 673 15.30 -25.33 4.61
C THR A 673 15.73 -25.73 6.04
N SER A 674 16.25 -26.94 6.22
CA SER A 674 16.84 -27.41 7.50
C SER A 674 18.15 -26.71 7.91
N GLY A 675 18.67 -25.80 7.08
CA GLY A 675 19.97 -25.14 7.25
C GLY A 675 21.18 -25.97 6.81
N THR A 676 20.96 -27.18 6.28
CA THR A 676 22.03 -28.07 5.80
C THR A 676 22.47 -27.69 4.38
N GLU A 677 23.78 -27.62 4.12
CA GLU A 677 24.31 -27.41 2.78
C GLU A 677 24.67 -28.74 2.10
N ALA A 678 24.41 -28.84 0.80
CA ALA A 678 24.67 -30.01 -0.02
C ALA A 678 25.27 -29.61 -1.38
N GLY A 679 26.21 -30.43 -1.87
CA GLY A 679 26.85 -30.23 -3.17
C GLY A 679 26.22 -31.07 -4.28
N ILE A 680 25.82 -30.45 -5.39
CA ILE A 680 25.23 -31.11 -6.57
C ILE A 680 26.21 -31.08 -7.74
N LYS A 681 26.78 -32.23 -8.10
CA LYS A 681 27.76 -32.36 -9.19
C LYS A 681 27.08 -32.57 -10.53
N TYR A 682 27.54 -31.84 -11.55
CA TYR A 682 26.98 -31.86 -12.90
C TYR A 682 27.96 -32.42 -13.94
N ARG A 683 27.48 -33.39 -14.72
CA ARG A 683 28.18 -33.93 -15.89
C ARG A 683 27.24 -34.07 -17.07
N ASN A 684 27.78 -33.99 -18.27
CA ASN A 684 26.99 -34.08 -19.49
C ASN A 684 27.75 -34.83 -20.58
N PHE A 685 27.01 -35.61 -21.37
CA PHE A 685 27.51 -36.14 -22.63
C PHE A 685 26.53 -35.82 -23.75
N GLY A 686 27.03 -35.52 -24.95
CA GLY A 686 26.16 -35.13 -26.04
C GLY A 686 26.78 -35.26 -27.41
N VAL A 687 25.93 -35.07 -28.41
CA VAL A 687 26.28 -34.99 -29.82
C VAL A 687 25.66 -33.73 -30.40
N GLU A 688 26.46 -32.87 -31.01
CA GLU A 688 26.01 -31.62 -31.64
C GLU A 688 26.42 -31.52 -33.11
N GLY A 689 25.57 -30.87 -33.88
CA GLY A 689 25.90 -30.33 -35.20
C GLY A 689 26.21 -28.84 -35.07
N GLN A 690 27.23 -28.35 -35.76
CA GLN A 690 27.54 -26.92 -35.84
C GLN A 690 27.52 -26.45 -37.28
N TYR A 691 27.03 -25.22 -37.50
CA TYR A 691 27.10 -24.51 -38.76
C TYR A 691 28.03 -23.30 -38.63
N HIS A 692 29.11 -23.29 -39.41
CA HIS A 692 30.16 -22.27 -39.39
C HIS A 692 29.96 -21.27 -40.54
N TYR A 693 29.86 -20.00 -40.18
CA TYR A 693 29.83 -18.88 -41.12
C TYR A 693 31.17 -18.12 -41.08
N PRO A 694 31.91 -18.06 -42.21
CA PRO A 694 33.19 -17.36 -42.26
C PRO A 694 33.00 -15.85 -42.23
N LEU A 695 33.68 -15.16 -41.30
CA LEU A 695 33.77 -13.70 -41.28
C LEU A 695 34.92 -13.21 -42.16
N ASN A 696 36.05 -13.93 -42.15
CA ASN A 696 37.23 -13.72 -42.99
C ASN A 696 38.04 -15.03 -43.10
N GLU A 697 39.28 -14.96 -43.59
CA GLU A 697 40.14 -16.15 -43.78
C GLU A 697 40.55 -16.84 -42.46
N GLU A 698 40.54 -16.12 -41.33
CA GLU A 698 41.00 -16.61 -40.02
C GLU A 698 39.87 -16.83 -39.01
N PHE A 699 38.77 -16.07 -39.11
CA PHE A 699 37.69 -16.04 -38.13
C PHE A 699 36.37 -16.55 -38.70
N LYS A 700 35.69 -17.39 -37.93
CA LYS A 700 34.34 -17.89 -38.20
C LYS A 700 33.46 -17.69 -36.98
N VAL A 701 32.18 -17.46 -37.19
CA VAL A 701 31.15 -17.58 -36.14
C VAL A 701 30.37 -18.85 -36.40
N TYR A 702 29.88 -19.50 -35.36
CA TYR A 702 29.07 -20.70 -35.53
C TYR A 702 27.93 -20.78 -34.54
N LEU A 703 26.89 -21.48 -34.95
CA LEU A 703 25.80 -21.94 -34.11
C LEU A 703 25.91 -23.46 -33.98
N SER A 704 25.67 -23.98 -32.78
CA SER A 704 25.57 -25.40 -32.52
C SER A 704 24.21 -25.77 -31.97
N SER A 705 23.74 -26.97 -32.33
CA SER A 705 22.58 -27.58 -31.70
C SER A 705 22.76 -29.09 -31.68
N GLY A 706 22.33 -29.73 -30.59
CA GLY A 706 22.61 -31.13 -30.34
C GLY A 706 21.65 -31.78 -29.38
N LEU A 707 21.78 -33.10 -29.24
CA LEU A 707 21.14 -33.87 -28.19
C LEU A 707 22.18 -34.14 -27.10
N ASN A 708 21.80 -33.91 -25.86
CA ASN A 708 22.67 -34.11 -24.71
C ASN A 708 21.92 -34.76 -23.55
N PHE A 709 22.69 -35.26 -22.59
CA PHE A 709 22.23 -36.09 -21.49
C PHE A 709 22.94 -35.62 -20.22
N VAL A 710 22.26 -34.74 -19.48
CA VAL A 710 22.75 -34.19 -18.22
C VAL A 710 22.52 -35.23 -17.12
N LYS A 711 23.52 -35.38 -16.24
CA LYS A 711 23.41 -36.18 -15.03
C LYS A 711 23.87 -35.37 -13.84
N GLY A 712 23.05 -35.37 -12.80
CA GLY A 712 23.41 -34.85 -11.48
C GLY A 712 23.77 -35.98 -10.52
N SER A 713 24.55 -35.66 -9.50
CA SER A 713 24.77 -36.55 -8.35
C SER A 713 25.17 -35.74 -7.14
N SER A 714 24.73 -36.16 -5.96
CA SER A 714 25.18 -35.65 -4.67
C SER A 714 25.46 -36.81 -3.72
N ASP A 715 26.32 -36.57 -2.73
CA ASP A 715 26.56 -37.50 -1.62
C ASP A 715 25.63 -37.19 -0.42
N ASP A 716 24.99 -36.02 -0.42
CA ASP A 716 24.24 -35.47 0.73
C ASP A 716 22.71 -35.52 0.53
N VAL A 717 22.24 -35.47 -0.72
CA VAL A 717 20.81 -35.39 -1.08
C VAL A 717 20.49 -36.26 -2.28
N ASP A 718 19.26 -36.76 -2.39
CA ASP A 718 18.86 -37.52 -3.58
C ASP A 718 18.72 -36.55 -4.77
N VAL A 719 19.24 -36.95 -5.93
CA VAL A 719 19.20 -36.15 -7.16
C VAL A 719 18.41 -36.89 -8.23
N LYS A 720 17.41 -36.22 -8.80
CA LYS A 720 16.52 -36.78 -9.82
C LYS A 720 16.71 -36.04 -11.15
N GLU A 721 16.95 -36.82 -12.21
CA GLU A 721 16.99 -36.29 -13.57
C GLU A 721 15.55 -36.12 -14.08
N LYS A 722 15.06 -34.89 -14.26
CA LYS A 722 13.68 -34.62 -14.74
C LYS A 722 13.49 -35.14 -16.16
N HIS A 723 14.49 -34.91 -17.01
CA HIS A 723 14.56 -35.50 -18.34
C HIS A 723 15.94 -36.10 -18.57
N HIS A 724 15.96 -37.36 -19.04
CA HIS A 724 17.22 -38.05 -19.32
C HIS A 724 17.95 -37.49 -20.56
N SER A 725 17.27 -36.72 -21.41
CA SER A 725 17.84 -36.12 -22.63
C SER A 725 17.22 -34.76 -22.93
N SER A 726 18.04 -33.79 -23.33
CA SER A 726 17.62 -32.44 -23.71
C SER A 726 18.22 -32.02 -25.06
N VAL A 727 17.76 -30.88 -25.57
CA VAL A 727 18.34 -30.21 -26.74
C VAL A 727 19.30 -29.14 -26.23
N SER A 728 20.56 -29.22 -26.64
CA SER A 728 21.55 -28.18 -26.39
C SER A 728 21.60 -27.20 -27.54
N ILE A 729 21.91 -25.95 -27.20
CA ILE A 729 22.12 -24.85 -28.16
C ILE A 729 23.37 -24.09 -27.74
N GLY A 730 24.22 -23.76 -28.71
CA GLY A 730 25.43 -22.99 -28.45
C GLY A 730 25.73 -22.01 -29.58
N ALA A 731 26.56 -21.02 -29.25
CA ALA A 731 27.11 -20.09 -30.20
C ALA A 731 28.59 -19.84 -29.85
N GLY A 732 29.41 -19.59 -30.87
CA GLY A 732 30.82 -19.35 -30.64
C GLY A 732 31.55 -18.67 -31.77
N VAL A 733 32.78 -18.26 -31.45
CA VAL A 733 33.74 -17.70 -32.39
C VAL A 733 34.91 -18.66 -32.51
N ARG A 734 35.31 -18.96 -33.73
CA ARG A 734 36.47 -19.79 -34.08
C ARG A 734 37.58 -18.93 -34.67
N TRP A 735 38.80 -19.18 -34.25
CA TRP A 735 40.02 -18.62 -34.82
C TRP A 735 40.95 -19.74 -35.30
N ASP A 736 41.14 -19.81 -36.62
CA ASP A 736 42.03 -20.74 -37.31
C ASP A 736 43.46 -20.15 -37.38
N PHE A 737 44.19 -20.20 -36.26
CA PHE A 737 45.50 -19.54 -36.11
C PHE A 737 46.69 -20.36 -36.65
N MET A 738 46.51 -21.66 -36.93
CA MET A 738 47.49 -22.50 -37.62
C MET A 738 46.80 -23.51 -38.55
N PRO A 739 47.49 -24.06 -39.58
CA PRO A 739 46.86 -24.97 -40.54
C PRO A 739 46.20 -26.23 -39.94
N SER A 740 46.64 -26.68 -38.77
CA SER A 740 46.11 -27.86 -38.08
C SER A 740 45.56 -27.57 -36.69
N TRP A 741 45.55 -26.30 -36.25
CA TRP A 741 45.06 -25.92 -34.93
C TRP A 741 44.12 -24.74 -35.01
N PHE A 742 43.06 -24.82 -34.21
CA PHE A 742 42.11 -23.74 -34.06
C PHE A 742 41.62 -23.65 -32.61
N VAL A 743 41.28 -22.44 -32.20
CA VAL A 743 40.70 -22.14 -30.89
C VAL A 743 39.28 -21.66 -31.09
N ARG A 744 38.39 -22.04 -30.17
CA ARG A 744 37.01 -21.56 -30.12
C ARG A 744 36.69 -21.01 -28.75
N LEU A 745 35.93 -19.92 -28.70
CA LEU A 745 35.23 -19.49 -27.50
C LEU A 745 33.75 -19.80 -27.72
N GLN A 746 33.14 -20.59 -26.84
CA GLN A 746 31.77 -21.07 -26.98
C GLN A 746 30.97 -20.82 -25.71
N LEU A 747 29.81 -20.20 -25.86
CA LEU A 747 28.74 -20.25 -24.87
C LEU A 747 27.80 -21.38 -25.29
N GLN A 748 27.51 -22.30 -24.38
CA GLN A 748 26.65 -23.45 -24.62
C GLN A 748 25.68 -23.64 -23.47
N SER A 749 24.39 -23.70 -23.78
CA SER A 749 23.32 -24.11 -22.86
C SER A 749 22.94 -25.55 -23.18
N TYR A 750 22.90 -26.39 -22.15
CA TYR A 750 22.54 -27.80 -22.25
C TYR A 750 21.10 -28.05 -21.77
N SER A 751 20.63 -27.24 -20.82
CA SER A 751 19.28 -27.23 -20.29
C SER A 751 18.94 -25.82 -19.78
N ARG A 752 17.76 -25.62 -19.19
CA ARG A 752 17.41 -24.33 -18.54
C ARG A 752 18.31 -24.05 -17.32
N ASP A 753 18.87 -25.10 -16.74
CA ASP A 753 19.48 -25.10 -15.41
C ASP A 753 21.02 -25.15 -15.48
N ASP A 754 21.60 -25.35 -16.68
CA ASP A 754 23.05 -25.47 -16.84
C ASP A 754 23.58 -24.88 -18.16
N GLN A 755 24.61 -24.03 -18.00
CA GLN A 755 25.30 -23.34 -19.07
C GLN A 755 26.81 -23.37 -18.85
N VAL A 756 27.58 -23.35 -19.94
CA VAL A 756 29.04 -23.30 -19.89
C VAL A 756 29.61 -22.27 -20.87
N LEU A 757 30.64 -21.57 -20.43
CA LEU A 757 31.49 -20.74 -21.29
C LEU A 757 32.87 -21.38 -21.39
N LEU A 758 33.20 -21.92 -22.56
CA LEU A 758 34.38 -22.76 -22.77
C LEU A 758 35.35 -22.16 -23.80
N LEU A 759 36.64 -22.17 -23.46
CA LEU A 759 37.74 -21.98 -24.41
C LEU A 759 38.21 -23.35 -24.91
N ARG A 760 37.87 -23.68 -26.16
CA ARG A 760 38.08 -25.00 -26.78
C ARG A 760 39.29 -24.97 -27.72
N LEU A 761 40.34 -25.73 -27.41
CA LEU A 761 41.50 -25.93 -28.29
C LEU A 761 41.34 -27.23 -29.07
N SER A 762 41.48 -27.15 -30.40
CA SER A 762 41.22 -28.26 -31.31
C SER A 762 42.37 -28.47 -32.29
N LYS A 763 42.58 -29.73 -32.69
CA LYS A 763 43.62 -30.14 -33.64
C LYS A 763 43.08 -31.12 -34.67
N HIS A 764 43.25 -30.80 -35.96
CA HIS A 764 42.98 -31.71 -37.08
C HIS A 764 43.96 -32.90 -37.07
N LEU A 765 43.45 -34.10 -37.38
CA LEU A 765 44.19 -35.37 -37.35
C LEU A 765 44.87 -35.74 -38.68
#